data_AF-A0A0N0MQS8-F1
#
_entry.id   AF-A0A0N0MQS8-F1
#
_cell.length_a   1.000
_cell.length_b   1.000
_cell.length_c   1.000
_cell.angle_alpha   90.00
_cell.angle_beta   90.00
_cell.angle_gamma   90.00
#
_symmetry.space_group_name_H-M   'P 1'
#
loop_
_entity.id
_entity.type
_entity.pdbx_description
1 polymer ?
#
loop_
_entity_poly.entity_id
_entity_poly.type
_entity_poly.pdbx_seq_one_letter_code
_entity_poly.pdbx_strand_id
1 'polypeptide(L)'
;MILTGSEIAREHAAGRITIEPFEPSQVNPNSYNFRLGRKLRVYTKMPLDPRHPSDYEELDVPDEGYVLEPGRLYLAHTEEVLGGRCYAPTFAARSSVARLGLFINLSASLGDIGYEGQWTLQLFTMNRVRVYPGMNIGQMMWWRPQGEVELYDGKYQGSVGPRSSDIHRDFERKLARHRLPGLETIPDPGQVGAKFASLAAASRSAAVPAAFSVPVAFAVPAAELATATDAAAQARMAELFSELHATVGAFFTESMGLIGETAAATSLPPETRRLIGERLHDLFGDGLEGRRFAVRSSGLDEDTAAASLAGVHRSVLGAEGVEGVLAAVEECRRSYYEPAAVAARVRAGDFDPRPRLALFVQEMVDPRLAGVAFTGLDGTSDDDDVVIVEYVEGLADGLVSGTAEPLRATSADLSALPEGHRGAIADVVRVTRALRAERGHDVDVEWAVDDSGVRLLQARPVTARRGAAPAAGPAGLWTARLYFDDLPAGAALHDVEEVYAGYSAKRGPAHRLAASLDVAVGAGWVVGFSPRVLRDAETAARLAATLAQGSSGECVLDFGDTLRQIVVPKEQVVDRLLEVAAGGGEDAGQTVVVRDFVRGQLGVISRSAGGGSASGGSTGGGSTGGGLVVEYTPEGLLALNRGTAGAEAVVVDEDGRTTAPEGAEPVVRHLDTIRRLTAAMRDRYGDVTLEWVLNDGELLFVDYSVLGADSVVVGANGALISAGTATGPLFTLDDDTLLSRLSVGPAVSINKSQDVSEYEGIARLLDTVAALPEPPVVRVARPYAVLSVLLDRVAGFVFEQGSALCHLAILLREAGVPAVAASGLADVPDGAQAVIADGSVTVASSVAKPSSVTTTSSVTAAPAARSEHV
;
A
#
# COMPACT_ATOMS: atom_id res chain seq x y z
N MET A 1 9.67 44.98 -42.21
CA MET A 1 10.59 45.55 -43.22
C MET A 1 11.70 44.55 -43.49
N ILE A 2 12.16 44.38 -44.74
CA ILE A 2 13.29 43.49 -45.08
C ILE A 2 14.63 44.20 -44.88
N LEU A 3 15.68 43.46 -44.47
CA LEU A 3 17.04 43.99 -44.34
C LEU A 3 17.79 43.96 -45.67
N THR A 4 18.59 45.00 -45.95
CA THR A 4 19.55 45.00 -47.05
C THR A 4 20.78 44.14 -46.71
N GLY A 5 21.60 43.78 -47.68
CA GLY A 5 22.85 43.03 -47.45
C GLY A 5 23.81 43.76 -46.52
N SER A 6 23.94 45.08 -46.69
CA SER A 6 24.75 45.91 -45.80
C SER A 6 24.24 45.93 -44.37
N GLU A 7 22.91 45.91 -44.20
CA GLU A 7 22.26 45.81 -42.90
C GLU A 7 22.51 44.42 -42.30
N ILE A 8 22.32 43.33 -43.05
CA ILE A 8 22.59 41.96 -42.60
C ILE A 8 24.03 41.83 -42.09
N ALA A 9 25.02 42.32 -42.83
CA ALA A 9 26.41 42.27 -42.42
C ALA A 9 26.67 43.06 -41.12
N ARG A 10 26.01 44.22 -40.95
CA ARG A 10 26.13 45.03 -39.74
C ARG A 10 25.47 44.37 -38.53
N GLU A 11 24.28 43.80 -38.72
CA GLU A 11 23.53 43.13 -37.67
C GLU A 11 24.19 41.81 -37.23
N HIS A 12 24.84 41.10 -38.17
CA HIS A 12 25.72 39.98 -37.86
C HIS A 12 26.93 40.40 -37.01
N ALA A 13 27.64 41.45 -37.40
CA ALA A 13 28.77 41.98 -36.62
C ALA A 13 28.36 42.46 -35.21
N ALA A 14 27.09 42.82 -35.02
CA ALA A 14 26.51 43.20 -33.74
C ALA A 14 25.96 42.00 -32.93
N GLY A 15 26.12 40.76 -33.42
CA GLY A 15 25.62 39.55 -32.76
C GLY A 15 24.10 39.40 -32.75
N ARG A 16 23.36 40.17 -33.56
CA ARG A 16 21.89 40.11 -33.64
C ARG A 16 21.38 39.15 -34.71
N ILE A 17 22.25 38.77 -35.66
CA ILE A 17 22.03 37.74 -36.66
C ILE A 17 23.18 36.73 -36.58
N THR A 18 22.84 35.46 -36.49
CA THR A 18 23.82 34.36 -36.48
C THR A 18 24.02 33.87 -37.91
N ILE A 19 25.28 33.88 -38.37
CA ILE A 19 25.74 33.30 -39.65
C ILE A 19 27.13 32.73 -39.41
N GLU A 20 27.25 31.41 -39.31
CA GLU A 20 28.54 30.77 -39.04
C GLU A 20 28.78 29.58 -39.96
N PRO A 21 29.81 29.60 -40.83
CA PRO A 21 30.74 30.72 -41.08
C PRO A 21 30.12 31.87 -41.91
N PHE A 22 30.48 33.11 -41.59
CA PHE A 22 30.14 34.29 -42.39
C PHE A 22 31.19 34.57 -43.48
N GLU A 23 30.74 34.67 -44.72
CA GLU A 23 31.56 35.00 -45.89
C GLU A 23 31.03 36.28 -46.56
N PRO A 24 31.82 37.38 -46.58
CA PRO A 24 31.38 38.63 -47.19
C PRO A 24 30.98 38.52 -48.66
N SER A 25 31.57 37.57 -49.41
CA SER A 25 31.25 37.29 -50.81
C SER A 25 29.84 36.73 -51.03
N GLN A 26 29.19 36.22 -49.97
CA GLN A 26 27.85 35.64 -50.03
C GLN A 26 26.75 36.68 -49.80
N VAL A 27 27.09 37.91 -49.42
CA VAL A 27 26.13 38.99 -49.17
C VAL A 27 25.58 39.55 -50.50
N ASN A 28 24.27 39.42 -50.70
CA ASN A 28 23.53 40.00 -51.82
C ASN A 28 22.83 41.30 -51.39
N PRO A 29 22.24 42.10 -52.32
CA PRO A 29 21.58 43.35 -51.96
C PRO A 29 20.51 43.28 -50.85
N ASN A 30 19.79 42.16 -50.71
CA ASN A 30 18.72 41.95 -49.72
C ASN A 30 18.74 40.56 -49.07
N SER A 31 19.83 39.80 -49.19
CA SER A 31 19.90 38.41 -48.74
C SER A 31 21.34 37.96 -48.49
N TYR A 32 21.53 36.80 -47.89
CA TYR A 32 22.81 36.12 -47.76
C TYR A 32 22.71 34.73 -48.40
N ASN A 33 23.61 34.37 -49.32
CA ASN A 33 23.63 33.03 -49.90
C ASN A 33 24.17 32.01 -48.89
N PHE A 34 23.50 30.86 -48.77
CA PHE A 34 23.99 29.75 -47.95
C PHE A 34 24.29 28.53 -48.81
N ARG A 35 25.11 27.64 -48.26
CA ARG A 35 25.65 26.48 -48.94
C ARG A 35 24.98 25.19 -48.51
N LEU A 36 25.04 24.20 -49.40
CA LEU A 36 24.55 22.85 -49.13
C LEU A 36 25.56 22.08 -48.29
N GLY A 37 25.11 21.52 -47.17
CA GLY A 37 25.89 20.61 -46.33
C GLY A 37 26.14 19.23 -46.99
N ARG A 38 26.96 18.41 -46.35
CA ARG A 38 27.40 17.11 -46.91
C ARG A 38 26.38 15.99 -46.73
N LYS A 39 25.41 16.14 -45.82
CA LYS A 39 24.51 15.04 -45.45
C LYS A 39 23.11 15.23 -46.00
N LEU A 40 22.51 14.13 -46.45
CA LEU A 40 21.10 14.02 -46.81
C LEU A 40 20.45 12.96 -45.93
N ARG A 41 19.14 13.07 -45.71
CA ARG A 41 18.32 12.00 -45.15
C ARG A 41 17.16 11.69 -46.09
N VAL A 42 16.79 10.41 -46.13
CA VAL A 42 15.59 9.97 -46.83
C VAL A 42 14.83 9.00 -45.93
N TYR A 43 13.52 9.20 -45.84
CA TYR A 43 12.65 8.26 -45.15
C TYR A 43 12.61 6.90 -45.85
N THR A 44 12.66 5.83 -45.05
CA THR A 44 12.77 4.45 -45.54
C THR A 44 11.47 3.67 -45.39
N LYS A 45 10.57 4.08 -44.49
CA LYS A 45 9.32 3.38 -44.17
C LYS A 45 8.10 4.23 -44.54
N MET A 46 7.14 3.61 -45.22
CA MET A 46 5.89 4.24 -45.66
C MET A 46 4.67 3.39 -45.22
N PRO A 47 3.49 4.01 -44.97
CA PRO A 47 3.26 5.45 -44.93
C PRO A 47 3.96 6.11 -43.73
N LEU A 48 4.25 7.40 -43.84
CA LEU A 48 4.72 8.19 -42.69
C LEU A 48 3.54 8.45 -41.75
N ASP A 49 3.65 7.99 -40.51
CA ASP A 49 2.66 8.24 -39.46
C ASP A 49 3.17 9.34 -38.52
N PRO A 50 2.50 10.51 -38.45
CA PRO A 50 2.94 11.61 -37.60
C PRO A 50 2.87 11.31 -36.10
N ARG A 51 2.28 10.20 -35.66
CA ARG A 51 2.28 9.77 -34.25
C ARG A 51 3.53 9.00 -33.84
N HIS A 52 4.37 8.61 -34.79
CA HIS A 52 5.57 7.82 -34.53
C HIS A 52 6.82 8.51 -35.10
N PRO A 53 8.01 8.24 -34.55
CA PRO A 53 9.27 8.65 -35.17
C PRO A 53 9.39 8.04 -36.58
N SER A 54 9.89 8.84 -37.53
CA SER A 54 10.07 8.39 -38.91
C SER A 54 11.45 7.76 -39.12
N ASP A 55 11.48 6.52 -39.59
CA ASP A 55 12.72 5.84 -39.98
C ASP A 55 13.37 6.52 -41.19
N TYR A 56 14.69 6.71 -41.12
CA TYR A 56 15.46 7.33 -42.19
C TYR A 56 16.82 6.64 -42.42
N GLU A 57 17.34 6.82 -43.63
CA GLU A 57 18.72 6.53 -43.99
C GLU A 57 19.46 7.86 -44.20
N GLU A 58 20.69 7.95 -43.71
CA GLU A 58 21.57 9.10 -43.93
C GLU A 58 22.54 8.80 -45.08
N LEU A 59 22.69 9.76 -46.00
CA LEU A 59 23.50 9.65 -47.20
C LEU A 59 24.53 10.78 -47.22
N ASP A 60 25.77 10.46 -47.56
CA ASP A 60 26.80 11.47 -47.82
C ASP A 60 26.79 11.91 -49.29
N VAL A 61 26.91 13.23 -49.49
CA VAL A 61 27.15 13.84 -50.80
C VAL A 61 28.68 13.86 -51.01
N PRO A 62 29.21 13.09 -51.97
CA PRO A 62 30.64 13.06 -52.22
C PRO A 62 31.10 14.32 -52.99
N ASP A 63 32.41 14.54 -53.09
CA ASP A 63 32.96 15.74 -53.73
C ASP A 63 32.67 15.76 -55.25
N GLU A 64 32.53 14.60 -55.89
CA GLU A 64 32.05 14.44 -57.27
C GLU A 64 30.52 14.67 -57.44
N GLY A 65 29.83 14.94 -56.33
CA GLY A 65 28.40 15.27 -56.27
C GLY A 65 27.47 14.07 -56.26
N TYR A 66 26.24 14.30 -55.79
CA TYR A 66 25.16 13.32 -55.69
C TYR A 66 24.02 13.66 -56.65
N VAL A 67 23.45 12.69 -57.34
CA VAL A 67 22.32 12.91 -58.25
C VAL A 67 21.00 12.71 -57.51
N LEU A 68 20.23 13.79 -57.36
CA LEU A 68 18.88 13.73 -56.82
C LEU A 68 17.92 13.16 -57.87
N GLU A 69 17.18 12.12 -57.49
CA GLU A 69 16.16 11.50 -58.33
C GLU A 69 14.78 12.17 -58.16
N PRO A 70 14.02 12.41 -59.26
CA PRO A 70 12.66 12.94 -59.18
C PRO A 70 11.70 12.08 -58.38
N GLY A 71 10.69 12.71 -57.76
CA GLY A 71 9.66 12.01 -56.97
C GLY A 71 10.12 11.53 -55.59
N ARG A 72 11.35 11.84 -55.18
CA ARG A 72 11.90 11.54 -53.86
C ARG A 72 12.19 12.83 -53.09
N LEU A 73 11.78 12.87 -51.83
CA LEU A 73 12.12 13.95 -50.91
C LEU A 73 13.45 13.62 -50.23
N TYR A 74 14.40 14.54 -50.28
CA TYR A 74 15.64 14.47 -49.53
C TYR A 74 15.65 15.61 -48.50
N LEU A 75 15.90 15.28 -47.25
CA LEU A 75 16.15 16.27 -46.22
C LEU A 75 17.64 16.57 -46.22
N ALA A 76 18.03 17.75 -46.67
CA ALA A 76 19.40 18.24 -46.61
C ALA A 76 19.55 19.25 -45.47
N HIS A 77 20.71 19.86 -45.37
CA HIS A 77 20.92 20.96 -44.43
C HIS A 77 21.81 22.06 -45.01
N THR A 78 21.79 23.23 -44.38
CA THR A 78 22.76 24.29 -44.63
C THR A 78 24.12 23.92 -44.03
N GLU A 79 25.18 24.34 -44.71
CA GLU A 79 26.53 24.28 -44.12
C GLU A 79 26.64 25.29 -42.97
N GLU A 80 26.07 26.48 -43.15
CA GLU A 80 26.04 27.53 -42.16
C GLU A 80 25.04 27.26 -41.03
N VAL A 81 25.41 27.62 -39.81
CA VAL A 81 24.48 27.90 -38.71
C VAL A 81 23.87 29.28 -38.97
N LEU A 82 22.54 29.34 -39.08
CA LEU A 82 21.81 30.55 -39.44
C LEU A 82 20.71 30.83 -38.41
N GLY A 83 20.49 32.09 -38.06
CA GLY A 83 19.45 32.43 -37.08
C GLY A 83 19.55 33.81 -36.48
N GLY A 84 19.06 33.93 -35.25
CA GLY A 84 19.24 35.11 -34.40
C GLY A 84 17.98 35.48 -33.61
N ARG A 85 18.15 36.34 -32.61
CA ARG A 85 17.11 36.68 -31.61
C ARG A 85 16.30 37.92 -31.94
N CYS A 86 16.63 38.65 -33.02
CA CYS A 86 16.06 39.97 -33.30
C CYS A 86 15.21 40.06 -34.58
N TYR A 87 15.34 39.10 -35.48
CA TYR A 87 14.78 39.17 -36.83
C TYR A 87 14.14 37.84 -37.21
N ALA A 88 13.05 37.89 -37.97
CA ALA A 88 12.41 36.68 -38.50
C ALA A 88 13.12 36.25 -39.80
N PRO A 89 13.77 35.08 -39.84
CA PRO A 89 14.43 34.57 -41.03
C PRO A 89 13.44 33.94 -42.03
N THR A 90 13.67 34.14 -43.32
CA THR A 90 12.99 33.42 -44.41
C THR A 90 13.99 33.01 -45.48
N PHE A 91 13.86 31.82 -46.06
CA PHE A 91 14.76 31.38 -47.14
C PHE A 91 14.05 31.02 -48.45
N ALA A 92 14.81 31.11 -49.53
CA ALA A 92 14.38 30.69 -50.85
C ALA A 92 15.53 30.05 -51.64
N ALA A 93 15.20 29.23 -52.64
CA ALA A 93 16.18 28.74 -53.60
C ALA A 93 16.83 29.90 -54.36
N ARG A 94 18.10 29.74 -54.75
CA ARG A 94 18.71 30.65 -55.72
C ARG A 94 18.02 30.49 -57.07
N SER A 95 17.86 31.59 -57.80
CA SER A 95 17.21 31.56 -59.13
C SER A 95 17.90 30.59 -60.11
N SER A 96 19.22 30.45 -60.02
CA SER A 96 19.98 29.48 -60.81
C SER A 96 19.63 28.02 -60.49
N VAL A 97 19.40 27.71 -59.21
CA VAL A 97 19.04 26.37 -58.73
C VAL A 97 17.60 26.04 -59.08
N ALA A 98 16.68 26.98 -58.86
CA ALA A 98 15.27 26.82 -59.19
C ALA A 98 15.03 26.51 -60.68
N ARG A 99 15.82 27.12 -61.59
CA ARG A 99 15.75 26.86 -63.03
C ARG A 99 16.18 25.45 -63.45
N LEU A 100 16.92 24.72 -62.60
CA LEU A 100 17.20 23.30 -62.81
C LEU A 100 16.00 22.40 -62.47
N GLY A 101 14.93 22.98 -61.90
CA GLY A 101 13.77 22.25 -61.38
C GLY A 101 13.99 21.72 -59.96
N LEU A 102 14.93 22.29 -59.19
CA LEU A 102 15.19 21.92 -57.80
C LEU A 102 14.52 22.90 -56.84
N PHE A 103 13.65 22.36 -56.00
CA PHE A 103 13.03 23.03 -54.85
C PHE A 103 13.86 22.72 -53.60
N ILE A 104 14.03 23.71 -52.72
CA ILE A 104 14.74 23.53 -51.43
C ILE A 104 13.82 23.70 -50.22
N ASN A 105 12.57 24.04 -50.47
CA ASN A 105 11.45 24.08 -49.55
C ASN A 105 10.17 23.74 -50.31
N LEU A 106 9.24 23.01 -49.67
CA LEU A 106 7.95 22.68 -50.29
C LEU A 106 6.80 23.53 -49.75
N SER A 107 6.85 23.94 -48.47
CA SER A 107 5.72 24.63 -47.83
C SER A 107 6.12 25.71 -46.82
N ALA A 108 7.15 25.49 -45.99
CA ALA A 108 7.51 26.40 -44.91
C ALA A 108 8.88 27.04 -45.15
N SER A 109 8.88 28.32 -45.55
CA SER A 109 10.10 29.12 -45.78
C SER A 109 10.45 30.06 -44.63
N LEU A 110 9.51 30.30 -43.72
CA LEU A 110 9.65 31.17 -42.55
C LEU A 110 10.18 30.36 -41.36
N GLY A 111 11.18 30.90 -40.66
CA GLY A 111 11.58 30.40 -39.35
C GLY A 111 11.23 31.38 -38.23
N ASP A 112 11.18 30.83 -37.03
CA ASP A 112 10.85 31.58 -35.83
C ASP A 112 12.03 32.44 -35.35
N ILE A 113 11.72 33.56 -34.70
CA ILE A 113 12.72 34.43 -34.10
C ILE A 113 13.32 33.71 -32.90
N GLY A 114 14.65 33.67 -32.78
CA GLY A 114 15.36 32.92 -31.73
C GLY A 114 15.88 31.56 -32.19
N TYR A 115 15.40 31.03 -33.33
CA TYR A 115 15.99 29.83 -33.91
C TYR A 115 17.45 30.06 -34.31
N GLU A 116 18.34 29.16 -33.91
CA GLU A 116 19.74 29.12 -34.34
C GLU A 116 20.17 27.66 -34.57
N GLY A 117 20.69 27.34 -35.76
CA GLY A 117 21.12 25.99 -36.13
C GLY A 117 21.44 25.85 -37.62
N GLN A 118 21.89 24.67 -38.04
CA GLN A 118 21.91 24.27 -39.44
C GLN A 118 20.48 23.96 -39.90
N TRP A 119 20.00 24.71 -40.88
CA TRP A 119 18.62 24.64 -41.35
C TRP A 119 18.41 23.41 -42.19
N THR A 120 17.36 22.64 -41.89
CA THR A 120 16.96 21.51 -42.74
C THR A 120 16.27 22.02 -44.01
N LEU A 121 16.77 21.58 -45.15
CA LEU A 121 16.23 21.90 -46.48
C LEU A 121 15.44 20.71 -47.02
N GLN A 122 14.31 20.97 -47.66
CA GLN A 122 13.50 19.94 -48.32
C GLN A 122 13.83 19.94 -49.81
N LEU A 123 14.83 19.13 -50.20
CA LEU A 123 15.23 19.02 -51.59
C LEU A 123 14.26 18.09 -52.33
N PHE A 124 13.55 18.67 -53.30
CA PHE A 124 12.68 17.94 -54.22
C PHE A 124 12.95 18.41 -55.63
N THR A 125 13.17 17.48 -56.56
CA THR A 125 13.59 17.81 -57.92
C THR A 125 12.63 17.27 -58.97
N MET A 126 12.39 18.07 -60.02
CA MET A 126 11.63 17.65 -61.20
C MET A 126 12.51 16.94 -62.24
N ASN A 127 13.81 17.29 -62.26
CA ASN A 127 14.80 16.71 -63.16
C ASN A 127 15.85 15.93 -62.36
N ARG A 128 16.65 15.08 -63.00
CA ARG A 128 17.83 14.51 -62.35
C ARG A 128 18.88 15.62 -62.19
N VAL A 129 19.09 16.09 -60.96
CA VAL A 129 19.98 17.22 -60.66
C VAL A 129 21.13 16.73 -59.80
N ARG A 130 22.36 16.97 -60.25
CA ARG A 130 23.56 16.69 -59.46
C ARG A 130 23.84 17.87 -58.53
N VAL A 131 23.94 17.61 -57.23
CA VAL A 131 24.28 18.58 -56.19
C VAL A 131 25.66 18.27 -55.60
N TYR A 132 26.33 19.29 -55.08
CA TYR A 132 27.70 19.18 -54.54
C TYR A 132 27.74 19.79 -53.14
N PRO A 133 28.59 19.28 -52.23
CA PRO A 133 28.88 19.96 -50.98
C PRO A 133 29.38 21.38 -51.22
N GLY A 134 29.00 22.32 -50.35
CA GLY A 134 29.45 23.71 -50.44
C GLY A 134 28.83 24.51 -51.59
N MET A 135 27.94 23.93 -52.40
CA MET A 135 27.30 24.67 -53.48
C MET A 135 26.33 25.72 -52.91
N ASN A 136 26.37 26.94 -53.44
CA ASN A 136 25.38 27.97 -53.12
C ASN A 136 23.99 27.52 -53.59
N ILE A 137 23.20 26.98 -52.67
CA ILE A 137 21.94 26.29 -52.96
C ILE A 137 20.73 27.22 -52.75
N GLY A 138 20.80 28.09 -51.75
CA GLY A 138 19.73 29.00 -51.36
C GLY A 138 20.24 30.34 -50.85
N GLN A 139 19.31 31.16 -50.41
CA GLN A 139 19.58 32.46 -49.83
C GLN A 139 18.59 32.74 -48.69
N MET A 140 19.09 33.37 -47.62
CA MET A 140 18.35 33.75 -46.44
C MET A 140 18.09 35.27 -46.45
N MET A 141 16.90 35.66 -46.03
CA MET A 141 16.45 37.04 -45.86
C MET A 141 15.92 37.22 -44.45
N TRP A 142 16.12 38.40 -43.86
CA TRP A 142 15.66 38.72 -42.51
C TRP A 142 14.65 39.85 -42.53
N TRP A 143 13.61 39.70 -41.71
CA TRP A 143 12.52 40.65 -41.57
C TRP A 143 12.51 41.24 -40.16
N ARG A 144 12.39 42.56 -40.07
CA ARG A 144 12.16 43.25 -38.80
C ARG A 144 10.73 42.98 -38.30
N PRO A 145 10.55 42.34 -37.14
CA PRO A 145 9.24 42.04 -36.56
C PRO A 145 8.57 43.30 -35.98
N GLN A 146 7.26 43.22 -35.75
CA GLN A 146 6.46 44.26 -35.09
C GLN A 146 5.55 43.60 -34.05
N GLY A 147 5.65 44.05 -32.79
CA GLY A 147 4.94 43.47 -31.65
C GLY A 147 5.91 42.98 -30.57
N GLU A 148 5.36 42.34 -29.54
CA GLU A 148 6.13 41.59 -28.55
C GLU A 148 6.77 40.37 -29.21
N VAL A 149 8.04 40.11 -28.88
CA VAL A 149 8.81 39.00 -29.47
C VAL A 149 8.93 37.90 -28.43
N GLU A 150 8.32 36.76 -28.73
CA GLU A 150 8.55 35.49 -28.03
C GLU A 150 9.61 34.70 -28.80
N LEU A 151 10.63 34.21 -28.11
CA LEU A 151 11.74 33.51 -28.74
C LEU A 151 11.43 32.02 -28.87
N TYR A 152 11.82 31.47 -29.99
CA TYR A 152 11.76 30.04 -30.25
C TYR A 152 12.67 29.28 -29.30
N ASP A 153 12.07 28.37 -28.54
CA ASP A 153 12.73 27.36 -27.71
C ASP A 153 12.07 26.00 -27.95
N GLY A 154 12.06 25.59 -29.22
CA GLY A 154 11.38 24.39 -29.68
C GLY A 154 12.32 23.24 -30.03
N LYS A 155 11.72 22.08 -30.28
CA LYS A 155 12.39 20.79 -30.54
C LYS A 155 13.44 20.74 -31.67
N TYR A 156 13.58 21.78 -32.47
CA TYR A 156 14.57 21.87 -33.55
C TYR A 156 15.73 22.83 -33.26
N GLN A 157 15.73 23.52 -32.12
CA GLN A 157 16.81 24.45 -31.75
C GLN A 157 18.18 23.77 -31.80
N GLY A 158 19.22 24.47 -32.27
CA GLY A 158 20.59 23.96 -32.28
C GLY A 158 20.83 22.80 -33.24
N SER A 159 19.99 22.61 -34.26
CA SER A 159 20.11 21.49 -35.19
C SER A 159 21.49 21.43 -35.87
N VAL A 160 22.05 20.23 -35.95
CA VAL A 160 23.26 19.91 -36.73
C VAL A 160 22.93 18.81 -37.73
N GLY A 161 23.23 19.04 -39.00
CA GLY A 161 22.84 18.17 -40.10
C GLY A 161 21.34 18.23 -40.44
N PRO A 162 20.85 17.35 -41.33
CA PRO A 162 19.45 17.29 -41.70
C PRO A 162 18.62 16.68 -40.57
N ARG A 163 17.48 17.28 -40.22
CA ARG A 163 16.56 16.77 -39.19
C ARG A 163 15.33 16.11 -39.82
N SER A 164 14.96 14.93 -39.31
CA SER A 164 13.66 14.31 -39.57
C SER A 164 12.55 15.06 -38.84
N SER A 165 11.30 14.79 -39.21
CA SER A 165 10.14 15.35 -38.51
C SER A 165 10.00 14.78 -37.09
N ASP A 166 9.98 15.66 -36.10
CA ASP A 166 9.69 15.37 -34.69
C ASP A 166 8.23 15.72 -34.34
N ILE A 167 7.31 15.68 -35.31
CA ILE A 167 5.88 16.00 -35.10
C ILE A 167 5.20 15.05 -34.09
N HIS A 168 5.69 13.82 -33.94
CA HIS A 168 5.19 12.85 -32.96
C HIS A 168 5.25 13.40 -31.53
N ARG A 169 6.28 14.19 -31.19
CA ARG A 169 6.44 14.82 -29.88
C ARG A 169 5.30 15.79 -29.53
N ASP A 170 4.62 16.36 -30.52
CA ASP A 170 3.48 17.26 -30.27
C ASP A 170 2.28 16.49 -29.71
N PHE A 171 2.08 15.25 -30.17
CA PHE A 171 1.05 14.36 -29.65
C PHE A 171 1.39 13.90 -28.23
N GLU A 172 2.66 13.62 -27.97
CA GLU A 172 3.15 13.19 -26.65
C GLU A 172 2.98 14.28 -25.61
N ARG A 173 3.36 15.53 -25.92
CA ARG A 173 3.12 16.67 -25.02
C ARG A 173 1.64 16.86 -24.71
N LYS A 174 0.77 16.74 -25.72
CA LYS A 174 -0.68 16.83 -25.53
C LYS A 174 -1.21 15.69 -24.67
N LEU A 175 -0.71 14.47 -24.86
CA LEU A 175 -1.07 13.31 -24.06
C LEU A 175 -0.57 13.45 -22.61
N ALA A 176 0.65 13.92 -22.42
CA ALA A 176 1.24 14.20 -21.10
C ALA A 176 0.42 15.25 -20.34
N ARG A 177 0.05 16.37 -20.97
CA ARG A 177 -0.85 17.38 -20.37
C ARG A 177 -2.20 16.82 -19.94
N HIS A 178 -2.74 15.86 -20.71
CA HIS A 178 -4.03 15.25 -20.42
C HIS A 178 -3.97 14.23 -19.29
N ARG A 179 -2.96 13.34 -19.31
CA ARG A 179 -2.78 12.28 -18.30
C ARG A 179 -2.11 12.77 -17.02
N LEU A 180 -1.32 13.84 -17.09
CA LEU A 180 -0.55 14.43 -15.99
C LEU A 180 -0.96 15.90 -15.78
N PRO A 181 -2.17 16.14 -15.23
CA PRO A 181 -2.76 17.48 -15.14
C PRO A 181 -1.89 18.42 -14.30
N GLY A 182 -1.67 19.63 -14.81
CA GLY A 182 -0.99 20.71 -14.08
C GLY A 182 -1.95 21.65 -13.36
N LEU A 183 -1.39 22.64 -12.66
CA LEU A 183 -2.12 23.68 -11.92
C LEU A 183 -3.08 24.51 -12.81
N GLU A 184 -2.84 24.54 -14.12
CA GLU A 184 -3.69 25.22 -15.12
C GLU A 184 -5.04 24.54 -15.36
N THR A 185 -5.19 23.28 -14.91
CA THR A 185 -6.40 22.48 -15.10
C THR A 185 -7.27 22.45 -13.84
N ILE A 186 -8.54 22.10 -13.95
CA ILE A 186 -9.40 21.80 -12.79
C ILE A 186 -9.38 20.27 -12.59
N PRO A 187 -8.47 19.73 -11.76
CA PRO A 187 -8.35 18.29 -11.63
C PRO A 187 -9.47 17.71 -10.75
N ASP A 188 -9.85 16.47 -11.02
CA ASP A 188 -10.77 15.69 -10.19
C ASP A 188 -10.04 15.19 -8.93
N PRO A 189 -10.46 15.56 -7.71
CA PRO A 189 -9.87 15.07 -6.46
C PRO A 189 -9.83 13.55 -6.37
N GLY A 190 -10.79 12.84 -6.97
CA GLY A 190 -10.81 11.37 -7.02
C GLY A 190 -9.70 10.76 -7.88
N GLN A 191 -9.00 11.56 -8.68
CA GLN A 191 -7.88 11.13 -9.53
C GLN A 191 -6.52 11.61 -9.02
N VAL A 192 -6.44 12.85 -8.53
CA VAL A 192 -5.18 13.51 -8.13
C VAL A 192 -5.00 13.65 -6.62
N GLY A 193 -5.99 13.20 -5.84
CA GLY A 193 -6.04 13.35 -4.39
C GLY A 193 -6.35 14.78 -3.93
N ALA A 194 -6.76 14.89 -2.67
CA ALA A 194 -7.26 16.14 -2.10
C ALA A 194 -6.19 17.25 -2.02
N LYS A 195 -4.94 16.88 -1.71
CA LYS A 195 -3.82 17.83 -1.56
C LYS A 195 -3.54 18.58 -2.85
N PHE A 196 -3.34 17.87 -3.96
CA PHE A 196 -3.08 18.52 -5.26
C PHE A 196 -4.29 19.29 -5.78
N ALA A 197 -5.51 18.74 -5.63
CA ALA A 197 -6.72 19.45 -6.05
C ALA A 197 -6.90 20.77 -5.29
N SER A 198 -6.64 20.77 -3.99
CA SER A 198 -6.66 21.96 -3.14
C SER A 198 -5.58 22.97 -3.54
N LEU A 199 -4.38 22.51 -3.86
CA LEU A 199 -3.26 23.34 -4.33
C LEU A 199 -3.58 23.99 -5.69
N ALA A 200 -4.13 23.23 -6.63
CA ALA A 200 -4.56 23.73 -7.94
C ALA A 200 -5.72 24.73 -7.81
N ALA A 201 -6.68 24.50 -6.92
CA ALA A 201 -7.73 25.48 -6.63
C ALA A 201 -7.14 26.79 -6.09
N ALA A 202 -6.19 26.71 -5.16
CA ALA A 202 -5.53 27.89 -4.60
C ALA A 202 -4.69 28.66 -5.64
N SER A 203 -4.04 27.97 -6.59
CA SER A 203 -3.26 28.63 -7.65
C SER A 203 -4.10 29.47 -8.62
N ARG A 204 -5.42 29.28 -8.63
CA ARG A 204 -6.38 30.01 -9.47
C ARG A 204 -7.30 30.93 -8.68
N SER A 205 -7.17 30.95 -7.36
CA SER A 205 -8.03 31.76 -6.50
C SER A 205 -7.79 33.24 -6.74
N ALA A 206 -8.86 34.00 -6.93
CA ALA A 206 -8.81 35.46 -6.99
C ALA A 206 -8.58 36.09 -5.60
N ALA A 207 -8.76 35.31 -4.52
CA ALA A 207 -8.51 35.74 -3.15
C ALA A 207 -7.02 35.69 -2.78
N VAL A 208 -6.22 34.89 -3.49
CA VAL A 208 -4.76 34.82 -3.33
C VAL A 208 -4.13 36.05 -4.02
N PRO A 209 -3.47 36.96 -3.29
CA PRO A 209 -2.87 38.16 -3.87
C PRO A 209 -1.80 37.82 -4.91
N ALA A 210 -1.62 38.67 -5.93
CA ALA A 210 -0.59 38.47 -6.97
C ALA A 210 0.85 38.36 -6.44
N ALA A 211 1.11 38.82 -5.21
CA ALA A 211 2.39 38.65 -4.51
C ALA A 211 2.64 37.23 -3.99
N PHE A 212 1.66 36.34 -4.16
CA PHE A 212 1.67 34.95 -3.72
C PHE A 212 1.49 34.05 -4.93
N SER A 213 2.37 33.07 -5.08
CA SER A 213 2.29 32.13 -6.20
C SER A 213 2.39 30.69 -5.72
N VAL A 214 1.90 29.77 -6.54
CA VAL A 214 2.11 28.34 -6.32
C VAL A 214 3.26 27.91 -7.24
N PRO A 215 4.31 27.26 -6.72
CA PRO A 215 5.38 26.72 -7.55
C PRO A 215 4.81 25.77 -8.60
N VAL A 216 5.42 25.75 -9.78
CA VAL A 216 4.93 24.94 -10.91
C VAL A 216 4.82 23.48 -10.47
N ALA A 217 3.67 22.88 -10.73
CA ALA A 217 3.41 21.50 -10.33
C ALA A 217 2.48 20.77 -11.31
N PHE A 218 2.61 19.44 -11.34
CA PHE A 218 1.69 18.54 -12.02
C PHE A 218 1.45 17.28 -11.21
N ALA A 219 0.27 16.69 -11.36
CA ALA A 219 -0.08 15.43 -10.71
C ALA A 219 0.25 14.22 -11.59
N VAL A 220 0.60 13.13 -10.92
CA VAL A 220 0.59 11.76 -11.42
C VAL A 220 -0.64 11.08 -10.80
N PRO A 221 -1.74 10.92 -11.57
CA PRO A 221 -2.98 10.37 -11.03
C PRO A 221 -2.84 8.94 -10.52
N ALA A 222 -3.71 8.54 -9.59
CA ALA A 222 -3.71 7.19 -9.02
C ALA A 222 -3.82 6.08 -10.09
N ALA A 223 -4.55 6.34 -11.17
CA ALA A 223 -4.66 5.42 -12.30
C ALA A 223 -3.30 5.12 -12.96
N GLU A 224 -2.40 6.10 -13.05
CA GLU A 224 -1.05 5.88 -13.59
C GLU A 224 -0.24 4.96 -12.67
N LEU A 225 -0.35 5.15 -11.36
CA LEU A 225 0.39 4.34 -10.39
C LEU A 225 -0.16 2.90 -10.30
N ALA A 226 -1.48 2.73 -10.46
CA ALA A 226 -2.13 1.42 -10.46
C ALA A 226 -1.71 0.55 -11.67
N THR A 227 -1.30 1.17 -12.79
CA THR A 227 -0.81 0.42 -13.97
C THR A 227 0.60 -0.14 -13.79
N ALA A 228 1.31 0.20 -12.71
CA ALA A 228 2.66 -0.32 -12.42
C ALA A 228 2.66 -1.80 -11.99
N THR A 229 1.53 -2.31 -11.49
CA THR A 229 1.35 -3.73 -11.17
C THR A 229 0.81 -4.44 -12.40
N ASP A 230 1.56 -5.39 -12.96
CA ASP A 230 1.02 -6.28 -13.99
C ASP A 230 -0.05 -7.24 -13.41
N ALA A 231 -0.71 -8.00 -14.27
CA ALA A 231 -1.78 -8.91 -13.85
C ALA A 231 -1.32 -9.96 -12.82
N ALA A 232 -0.05 -10.40 -12.88
CA ALA A 232 0.50 -11.39 -11.96
C ALA A 232 0.78 -10.78 -10.59
N ALA A 233 1.41 -9.61 -10.55
CA ALA A 233 1.67 -8.85 -9.32
C ALA A 233 0.35 -8.42 -8.66
N GLN A 234 -0.64 -8.01 -9.45
CA GLN A 234 -1.96 -7.63 -8.93
C GLN A 234 -2.68 -8.83 -8.30
N ALA A 235 -2.66 -10.00 -8.95
CA ALA A 235 -3.23 -11.22 -8.38
C ALA A 235 -2.52 -11.63 -7.08
N ARG A 236 -1.17 -11.56 -7.07
CA ARG A 236 -0.38 -11.86 -5.87
C ARG A 236 -0.68 -10.90 -4.73
N MET A 237 -0.80 -9.60 -5.01
CA MET A 237 -1.12 -8.61 -3.98
C MET A 237 -2.54 -8.80 -3.44
N ALA A 238 -3.51 -9.16 -4.29
CA ALA A 238 -4.87 -9.49 -3.86
C ALA A 238 -4.90 -10.71 -2.95
N GLU A 239 -4.14 -11.75 -3.27
CA GLU A 239 -3.97 -12.93 -2.41
C GLU A 239 -3.41 -12.54 -1.04
N LEU A 240 -2.29 -11.80 -1.00
CA LEU A 240 -1.64 -11.40 0.25
C LEU A 240 -2.54 -10.53 1.15
N PHE A 241 -3.30 -9.59 0.57
CA PHE A 241 -4.22 -8.75 1.33
C PHE A 241 -5.48 -9.51 1.79
N SER A 242 -5.96 -10.47 1.00
CA SER A 242 -7.05 -11.38 1.40
C SER A 242 -6.62 -12.28 2.56
N GLU A 243 -5.39 -12.80 2.53
CA GLU A 243 -4.80 -13.55 3.64
C GLU A 243 -4.62 -12.69 4.88
N LEU A 244 -4.15 -11.45 4.71
CA LEU A 244 -4.00 -10.50 5.81
C LEU A 244 -5.35 -10.21 6.49
N HIS A 245 -6.41 -10.08 5.70
CA HIS A 245 -7.78 -9.93 6.18
C HIS A 245 -8.27 -11.16 6.94
N ALA A 246 -8.13 -12.36 6.37
CA ALA A 246 -8.58 -13.62 6.98
C ALA A 246 -7.88 -13.93 8.30
N THR A 247 -6.61 -13.54 8.43
CA THR A 247 -5.81 -13.76 9.64
C THR A 247 -5.89 -12.59 10.63
N VAL A 248 -6.59 -11.50 10.29
CA VAL A 248 -6.71 -10.26 11.07
C VAL A 248 -5.34 -9.75 11.55
N GLY A 249 -4.33 -9.87 10.67
CA GLY A 249 -2.97 -9.43 10.97
C GLY A 249 -2.15 -10.33 11.90
N ALA A 250 -2.59 -11.56 12.21
CA ALA A 250 -1.81 -12.46 13.07
C ALA A 250 -0.38 -12.73 12.54
N PHE A 251 -0.20 -12.72 11.22
CA PHE A 251 1.10 -12.85 10.55
C PHE A 251 1.58 -11.53 9.93
N PHE A 252 1.15 -10.39 10.47
CA PHE A 252 1.37 -9.07 9.86
C PHE A 252 2.84 -8.84 9.46
N THR A 253 3.81 -9.25 10.29
CA THR A 253 5.24 -9.11 9.98
C THR A 253 5.67 -9.90 8.74
N GLU A 254 5.26 -11.17 8.62
CA GLU A 254 5.56 -12.01 7.45
C GLU A 254 4.84 -11.48 6.20
N SER A 255 3.55 -11.13 6.35
CA SER A 255 2.74 -10.55 5.28
C SER A 255 3.36 -9.26 4.76
N MET A 256 3.85 -8.38 5.64
CA MET A 256 4.52 -7.14 5.23
C MET A 256 5.83 -7.39 4.47
N GLY A 257 6.59 -8.42 4.83
CA GLY A 257 7.78 -8.83 4.07
C GLY A 257 7.41 -9.21 2.63
N LEU A 258 6.41 -10.08 2.46
CA LEU A 258 5.94 -10.54 1.15
C LEU A 258 5.28 -9.43 0.31
N ILE A 259 4.51 -8.55 0.96
CA ILE A 259 3.90 -7.37 0.33
C ILE A 259 5.01 -6.43 -0.15
N GLY A 260 6.01 -6.16 0.69
CA GLY A 260 7.16 -5.31 0.34
C GLY A 260 7.96 -5.86 -0.84
N GLU A 261 8.26 -7.16 -0.85
CA GLU A 261 8.95 -7.83 -1.96
C GLU A 261 8.16 -7.74 -3.27
N THR A 262 6.85 -8.05 -3.22
CA THR A 262 5.97 -7.99 -4.39
C THR A 262 5.87 -6.56 -4.92
N ALA A 263 5.74 -5.57 -4.04
CA ALA A 263 5.72 -4.16 -4.43
C ALA A 263 7.07 -3.70 -5.03
N ALA A 264 8.20 -4.15 -4.49
CA ALA A 264 9.54 -3.82 -4.97
C ALA A 264 9.82 -4.39 -6.37
N ALA A 265 9.24 -5.54 -6.71
CA ALA A 265 9.37 -6.16 -8.04
C ALA A 265 8.60 -5.40 -9.15
N THR A 266 7.75 -4.44 -8.80
CA THR A 266 6.97 -3.65 -9.77
C THR A 266 7.65 -2.33 -10.09
N SER A 267 7.45 -1.86 -11.32
CA SER A 267 7.93 -0.56 -11.80
C SER A 267 6.89 0.14 -12.66
N LEU A 268 6.90 1.47 -12.65
CA LEU A 268 6.11 2.31 -13.53
C LEU A 268 6.28 1.86 -14.98
N PRO A 269 5.17 1.76 -15.75
CA PRO A 269 5.25 1.38 -17.15
C PRO A 269 6.15 2.35 -17.94
N PRO A 270 6.87 1.87 -18.98
CA PRO A 270 7.70 2.72 -19.82
C PRO A 270 6.97 3.94 -20.39
N GLU A 271 5.67 3.79 -20.68
CA GLU A 271 4.83 4.89 -21.15
C GLU A 271 4.69 6.00 -20.10
N THR A 272 4.30 5.66 -18.86
CA THR A 272 4.15 6.63 -17.76
C THR A 272 5.48 7.32 -17.46
N ARG A 273 6.60 6.58 -17.44
CA ARG A 273 7.94 7.17 -17.26
C ARG A 273 8.25 8.22 -18.33
N ARG A 274 7.98 7.89 -19.60
CA ARG A 274 8.16 8.81 -20.73
C ARG A 274 7.25 10.03 -20.63
N LEU A 275 5.98 9.86 -20.24
CA LEU A 275 5.04 10.97 -20.09
C LEU A 275 5.46 11.93 -18.97
N ILE A 276 5.99 11.43 -17.85
CA ILE A 276 6.54 12.27 -16.78
C ILE A 276 7.73 13.08 -17.29
N GLY A 277 8.65 12.46 -18.03
CA GLY A 277 9.78 13.15 -18.67
C GLY A 277 9.33 14.24 -19.65
N GLU A 278 8.40 13.93 -20.55
CA GLU A 278 7.84 14.91 -21.48
C GLU A 278 7.08 16.03 -20.76
N ARG A 279 6.41 15.74 -19.63
CA ARG A 279 5.74 16.77 -18.83
C ARG A 279 6.73 17.71 -18.16
N LEU A 280 7.85 17.21 -17.65
CA LEU A 280 8.92 18.03 -17.11
C LEU A 280 9.54 18.92 -18.20
N HIS A 281 9.85 18.37 -19.38
CA HIS A 281 10.37 19.16 -20.49
C HIS A 281 9.37 20.18 -21.03
N ASP A 282 8.07 19.86 -21.02
CA ASP A 282 7.00 20.79 -21.44
C ASP A 282 6.86 21.99 -20.49
N LEU A 283 7.07 21.78 -19.18
CA LEU A 283 6.97 22.82 -18.17
C LEU A 283 8.24 23.66 -18.01
N PHE A 284 9.42 23.06 -18.18
CA PHE A 284 10.70 23.69 -17.82
C PHE A 284 11.69 23.87 -18.98
N GLY A 285 11.49 23.21 -20.14
CA GLY A 285 12.37 23.34 -21.30
C GLY A 285 13.86 23.10 -20.98
N ASP A 286 14.73 23.97 -21.48
CA ASP A 286 16.17 24.00 -21.15
C ASP A 286 16.44 24.39 -19.69
N GLY A 287 15.47 25.02 -19.03
CA GLY A 287 15.56 25.38 -17.61
C GLY A 287 15.36 24.19 -16.66
N LEU A 288 15.19 22.96 -17.15
CA LEU A 288 15.05 21.77 -16.30
C LEU A 288 16.35 21.42 -15.56
N GLU A 289 17.50 21.64 -16.20
CA GLU A 289 18.80 21.33 -15.61
C GLU A 289 19.11 22.30 -14.45
N GLY A 290 19.55 21.75 -13.31
CA GLY A 290 19.81 22.52 -12.09
C GLY A 290 18.57 22.84 -11.25
N ARG A 291 17.36 22.43 -11.67
CA ARG A 291 16.15 22.51 -10.82
C ARG A 291 16.00 21.29 -9.93
N ARG A 292 15.45 21.53 -8.74
CA ARG A 292 15.08 20.53 -7.74
C ARG A 292 13.56 20.41 -7.66
N PHE A 293 13.06 19.20 -7.41
CA PHE A 293 11.65 18.88 -7.34
C PHE A 293 11.31 18.17 -6.03
N ALA A 294 10.11 18.45 -5.52
CA ALA A 294 9.46 17.70 -4.46
C ALA A 294 8.42 16.77 -5.09
N VAL A 295 8.48 15.48 -4.76
CA VAL A 295 7.45 14.51 -5.12
C VAL A 295 6.66 14.19 -3.87
N ARG A 296 5.41 14.63 -3.84
CA ARG A 296 4.54 14.59 -2.66
C ARG A 296 3.39 13.61 -2.86
N SER A 297 3.05 12.89 -1.79
CA SER A 297 1.89 12.01 -1.71
C SER A 297 0.58 12.80 -1.59
N SER A 298 -0.44 12.35 -2.30
CA SER A 298 -1.80 12.90 -2.31
C SER A 298 -2.78 11.73 -2.32
N GLY A 299 -3.11 11.23 -1.13
CA GLY A 299 -4.01 10.09 -0.98
C GLY A 299 -5.43 10.43 -1.43
N LEU A 300 -6.14 9.44 -1.98
CA LEU A 300 -7.55 9.60 -2.36
C LEU A 300 -8.49 9.55 -1.15
N ASP A 301 -8.05 8.91 -0.07
CA ASP A 301 -8.78 8.71 1.19
C ASP A 301 -8.22 9.55 2.35
N GLU A 302 -7.19 10.35 2.08
CA GLU A 302 -6.70 11.36 3.02
C GLU A 302 -7.79 12.43 3.23
N ASP A 303 -7.93 12.89 4.48
CA ASP A 303 -8.84 13.97 4.88
C ASP A 303 -10.37 13.67 4.77
N THR A 304 -10.77 12.41 4.91
CA THR A 304 -12.19 12.07 5.17
C THR A 304 -12.55 12.23 6.65
N ALA A 305 -13.82 12.53 6.96
CA ALA A 305 -14.29 12.70 8.34
C ALA A 305 -14.18 11.42 9.21
N ALA A 306 -13.93 10.25 8.61
CA ALA A 306 -13.95 8.95 9.26
C ALA A 306 -12.55 8.37 9.58
N ALA A 307 -11.49 8.80 8.88
CA ALA A 307 -10.12 8.35 9.16
C ALA A 307 -9.11 9.39 8.65
N SER A 308 -8.37 10.02 9.58
CA SER A 308 -7.26 10.90 9.22
C SER A 308 -5.99 10.05 9.10
N LEU A 309 -5.70 9.53 7.90
CA LEU A 309 -4.44 8.84 7.59
C LEU A 309 -3.29 9.83 7.32
N ALA A 310 -3.34 11.01 7.94
CA ALA A 310 -2.44 12.11 7.63
C ALA A 310 -0.98 11.76 7.99
N GLY A 311 -0.06 11.99 7.04
CA GLY A 311 1.39 11.81 7.28
C GLY A 311 1.89 10.37 7.13
N VAL A 312 1.05 9.44 6.70
CA VAL A 312 1.39 8.02 6.53
C VAL A 312 2.26 7.77 5.29
N HIS A 313 2.07 8.55 4.22
CA HIS A 313 2.75 8.33 2.95
C HIS A 313 3.96 9.26 2.78
N ARG A 314 5.01 8.74 2.16
CA ARG A 314 6.29 9.45 2.00
C ARG A 314 6.19 10.61 1.01
N SER A 315 6.96 11.66 1.27
CA SER A 315 7.31 12.70 0.30
C SER A 315 8.83 12.74 0.13
N VAL A 316 9.30 12.91 -1.10
CA VAL A 316 10.73 12.99 -1.42
C VAL A 316 11.05 14.41 -1.88
N LEU A 317 12.03 15.04 -1.25
CA LEU A 317 12.49 16.39 -1.56
C LEU A 317 13.84 16.34 -2.29
N GLY A 318 14.11 17.34 -3.13
CA GLY A 318 15.42 17.52 -3.75
C GLY A 318 15.70 16.62 -4.94
N ALA A 319 14.66 16.08 -5.60
CA ALA A 319 14.82 15.27 -6.79
C ALA A 319 15.34 16.12 -7.97
N GLU A 320 16.41 15.68 -8.63
CA GLU A 320 17.04 16.42 -9.73
C GLU A 320 16.88 15.69 -11.07
N GLY A 321 16.53 16.46 -12.11
CA GLY A 321 16.33 15.93 -13.46
C GLY A 321 15.20 14.90 -13.56
N VAL A 322 15.04 14.33 -14.77
CA VAL A 322 13.96 13.37 -15.04
C VAL A 322 14.14 12.08 -14.23
N GLU A 323 15.34 11.51 -14.19
CA GLU A 323 15.60 10.25 -13.49
C GLU A 323 15.44 10.38 -11.97
N GLY A 324 15.85 11.51 -11.37
CA GLY A 324 15.63 11.77 -9.94
C GLY A 324 14.14 11.85 -9.60
N VAL A 325 13.35 12.53 -10.43
CA VAL A 325 11.89 12.59 -10.26
C VAL A 325 11.26 11.20 -10.42
N LEU A 326 11.66 10.41 -11.42
CA LEU A 326 11.14 9.05 -11.60
C LEU A 326 11.46 8.14 -10.40
N ALA A 327 12.66 8.23 -9.85
CA ALA A 327 13.05 7.49 -8.65
C ALA A 327 12.19 7.89 -7.44
N ALA A 328 12.00 9.20 -7.24
CA ALA A 328 11.16 9.75 -6.17
C ALA A 328 9.68 9.33 -6.30
N VAL A 329 9.12 9.32 -7.52
CA VAL A 329 7.76 8.82 -7.79
C VAL A 329 7.62 7.34 -7.41
N GLU A 330 8.60 6.51 -7.75
CA GLU A 330 8.61 5.10 -7.38
C GLU A 330 8.73 4.88 -5.87
N GLU A 331 9.55 5.67 -5.19
CA GLU A 331 9.68 5.62 -3.74
C GLU A 331 8.37 6.00 -3.04
N CYS A 332 7.75 7.12 -3.43
CA CYS A 332 6.47 7.54 -2.88
C CYS A 332 5.37 6.52 -3.18
N ARG A 333 5.36 5.90 -4.36
CA ARG A 333 4.42 4.81 -4.70
C ARG A 333 4.60 3.60 -3.78
N ARG A 334 5.83 3.18 -3.51
CA ARG A 334 6.12 2.05 -2.61
C ARG A 334 5.71 2.32 -1.17
N SER A 335 5.70 3.58 -0.72
CA SER A 335 5.22 3.95 0.62
C SER A 335 3.76 3.56 0.90
N TYR A 336 2.95 3.31 -0.14
CA TYR A 336 1.60 2.76 0.02
C TYR A 336 1.59 1.35 0.64
N TYR A 337 2.67 0.60 0.45
CA TYR A 337 2.84 -0.78 0.90
C TYR A 337 3.79 -0.89 2.10
N GLU A 338 4.21 0.22 2.70
CA GLU A 338 5.02 0.20 3.92
C GLU A 338 4.18 -0.22 5.15
N PRO A 339 4.80 -0.83 6.18
CA PRO A 339 4.07 -1.35 7.35
C PRO A 339 3.15 -0.33 8.02
N ALA A 340 3.60 0.91 8.19
CA ALA A 340 2.80 1.98 8.78
C ALA A 340 1.53 2.28 7.96
N ALA A 341 1.65 2.27 6.63
CA ALA A 341 0.54 2.54 5.73
C ALA A 341 -0.48 1.42 5.69
N VAL A 342 -0.01 0.18 5.59
CA VAL A 342 -0.91 -0.98 5.62
C VAL A 342 -1.56 -1.11 7.00
N ALA A 343 -0.82 -0.92 8.11
CA ALA A 343 -1.40 -0.98 9.45
C ALA A 343 -2.51 0.06 9.65
N ALA A 344 -2.30 1.29 9.18
CA ALA A 344 -3.30 2.35 9.30
C ALA A 344 -4.57 2.05 8.47
N ARG A 345 -4.41 1.48 7.27
CA ARG A 345 -5.53 1.04 6.43
C ARG A 345 -6.28 -0.16 7.00
N VAL A 346 -5.57 -1.16 7.49
CA VAL A 346 -6.16 -2.34 8.17
C VAL A 346 -6.98 -1.91 9.39
N ARG A 347 -6.48 -0.96 10.19
CA ARG A 347 -7.26 -0.40 11.32
C ARG A 347 -8.55 0.26 10.86
N ALA A 348 -8.54 0.93 9.71
CA ALA A 348 -9.71 1.52 9.08
C ALA A 348 -10.60 0.50 8.32
N GLY A 349 -10.26 -0.80 8.33
CA GLY A 349 -10.99 -1.85 7.63
C GLY A 349 -10.75 -1.89 6.12
N ASP A 350 -9.71 -1.21 5.62
CA ASP A 350 -9.36 -1.18 4.19
C ASP A 350 -8.25 -2.18 3.87
N PHE A 351 -8.59 -3.18 3.07
CA PHE A 351 -7.70 -4.23 2.57
C PHE A 351 -7.52 -4.20 1.04
N ASP A 352 -7.88 -3.11 0.33
CA ASP A 352 -7.73 -3.07 -1.13
C ASP A 352 -6.23 -3.13 -1.53
N PRO A 353 -5.77 -4.11 -2.32
CA PRO A 353 -4.36 -4.20 -2.72
C PRO A 353 -3.95 -3.09 -3.71
N ARG A 354 -4.92 -2.42 -4.36
CA ARG A 354 -4.64 -1.42 -5.39
C ARG A 354 -4.24 -0.09 -4.77
N PRO A 355 -3.23 0.59 -5.34
CA PRO A 355 -2.80 1.89 -4.82
C PRO A 355 -3.85 2.96 -5.10
N ARG A 356 -4.52 3.44 -4.05
CA ARG A 356 -5.42 4.61 -4.06
C ARG A 356 -4.66 5.89 -3.68
N LEU A 357 -3.49 6.05 -4.30
CA LEU A 357 -2.54 7.11 -4.04
C LEU A 357 -2.28 7.86 -5.34
N ALA A 358 -2.45 9.17 -5.33
CA ALA A 358 -1.90 10.03 -6.37
C ALA A 358 -0.62 10.69 -5.84
N LEU A 359 0.22 11.16 -6.75
CA LEU A 359 1.42 11.92 -6.42
C LEU A 359 1.38 13.25 -7.16
N PHE A 360 2.13 14.24 -6.70
CA PHE A 360 2.40 15.42 -7.50
C PHE A 360 3.86 15.82 -7.42
N VAL A 361 4.37 16.27 -8.56
CA VAL A 361 5.73 16.79 -8.72
C VAL A 361 5.62 18.31 -8.70
N GLN A 362 6.27 18.93 -7.74
CA GLN A 362 6.28 20.37 -7.52
C GLN A 362 7.71 20.89 -7.57
N GLU A 363 7.93 22.00 -8.26
CA GLU A 363 9.20 22.70 -8.23
C GLU A 363 9.57 23.10 -6.78
N MET A 364 10.81 22.80 -6.36
CA MET A 364 11.29 23.24 -5.06
C MET A 364 11.61 24.72 -5.05
N VAL A 365 11.14 25.37 -4.00
CA VAL A 365 11.55 26.72 -3.62
C VAL A 365 12.88 26.62 -2.87
N ASP A 366 13.76 27.61 -3.03
CA ASP A 366 14.94 27.80 -2.17
C ASP A 366 14.61 28.87 -1.12
N PRO A 367 13.99 28.49 0.02
CA PRO A 367 13.40 29.47 0.93
C PRO A 367 14.45 30.13 1.82
N ARG A 368 14.25 31.43 2.05
CA ARG A 368 14.81 32.12 3.21
C ARG A 368 14.05 31.80 4.49
N LEU A 369 12.72 31.73 4.39
CA LEU A 369 11.81 31.35 5.47
C LEU A 369 10.83 30.32 4.95
N ALA A 370 10.50 29.31 5.73
CA ALA A 370 9.42 28.39 5.43
C ALA A 370 8.70 27.99 6.71
N GLY A 371 7.42 27.68 6.59
CA GLY A 371 6.59 27.44 7.75
C GLY A 371 5.20 26.93 7.43
N VAL A 372 4.41 26.88 8.50
CA VAL A 372 3.00 26.52 8.51
C VAL A 372 2.18 27.67 9.12
N ALA A 373 0.96 27.85 8.65
CA ALA A 373 0.05 28.87 9.14
C ALA A 373 -1.37 28.31 9.25
N PHE A 374 -2.02 28.55 10.39
CA PHE A 374 -3.30 27.93 10.73
C PHE A 374 -4.29 28.94 11.26
N THR A 375 -5.57 28.66 11.08
CA THR A 375 -6.70 29.40 11.67
C THR A 375 -7.50 28.51 12.62
N GLY A 376 -8.13 29.08 13.64
CA GLY A 376 -9.11 28.37 14.49
C GLY A 376 -8.53 27.38 15.53
N LEU A 377 -7.25 27.53 15.90
CA LEU A 377 -6.54 26.66 16.86
C LEU A 377 -6.65 27.10 18.33
N ASP A 378 -7.04 28.34 18.60
CA ASP A 378 -6.98 29.00 19.91
C ASP A 378 -8.14 28.65 20.85
N GLY A 379 -9.31 28.29 20.35
CA GLY A 379 -10.42 27.73 21.16
C GLY A 379 -10.92 28.59 22.34
N THR A 380 -10.40 29.80 22.52
CA THR A 380 -10.67 30.67 23.69
C THR A 380 -11.25 32.03 23.34
N SER A 381 -11.58 32.31 22.08
CA SER A 381 -12.18 33.59 21.69
C SER A 381 -13.21 33.41 20.57
N ASP A 382 -14.34 34.11 20.70
CA ASP A 382 -15.27 34.46 19.62
C ASP A 382 -14.61 35.33 18.51
N ASP A 383 -13.29 35.49 18.53
CA ASP A 383 -12.52 36.29 17.57
C ASP A 383 -12.02 35.36 16.46
N ASP A 384 -12.91 35.08 15.52
CA ASP A 384 -12.75 34.14 14.41
C ASP A 384 -11.53 34.42 13.51
N ASP A 385 -10.79 35.52 13.64
CA ASP A 385 -9.84 36.00 12.62
C ASP A 385 -8.34 35.85 12.99
N VAL A 386 -8.00 35.13 14.06
CA VAL A 386 -6.60 34.93 14.48
C VAL A 386 -5.88 33.89 13.60
N VAL A 387 -4.68 34.24 13.12
CA VAL A 387 -3.78 33.33 12.40
C VAL A 387 -2.56 33.07 13.25
N ILE A 388 -2.23 31.80 13.46
CA ILE A 388 -0.99 31.36 14.11
C ILE A 388 -0.02 30.94 13.01
N VAL A 389 1.21 31.42 13.08
CA VAL A 389 2.27 31.10 12.13
C VAL A 389 3.46 30.51 12.88
N GLU A 390 3.93 29.35 12.45
CA GLU A 390 5.16 28.71 12.94
C GLU A 390 6.13 28.52 11.78
N TYR A 391 7.38 28.92 11.96
CA TYR A 391 8.34 28.97 10.86
C TYR A 391 9.80 28.83 11.30
N VAL A 392 10.66 28.51 10.34
CA VAL A 392 12.11 28.40 10.49
C VAL A 392 12.81 29.16 9.37
N GLU A 393 14.10 29.45 9.56
CA GLU A 393 14.97 29.90 8.46
C GLU A 393 15.39 28.69 7.61
N GLY A 394 15.36 28.84 6.28
CA GLY A 394 15.61 27.74 5.35
C GLY A 394 14.42 26.80 5.14
N LEU A 395 14.69 25.54 4.83
CA LEU A 395 13.68 24.52 4.52
C LEU A 395 12.92 24.06 5.78
N ALA A 396 11.60 23.99 5.70
CA ALA A 396 10.73 23.62 6.82
C ALA A 396 10.50 22.10 7.02
N ASP A 397 11.34 21.23 6.46
CA ASP A 397 11.17 19.78 6.58
C ASP A 397 11.30 19.31 8.05
N GLY A 398 12.27 19.88 8.78
CA GLY A 398 12.42 19.66 10.22
C GLY A 398 11.26 20.19 11.07
N LEU A 399 10.54 21.21 10.57
CA LEU A 399 9.37 21.77 11.26
C LEU A 399 8.14 20.88 11.10
N VAL A 400 7.85 20.45 9.87
CA VAL A 400 6.70 19.58 9.57
C VAL A 400 6.86 18.19 10.21
N SER A 401 8.10 17.71 10.34
CA SER A 401 8.44 16.48 11.07
C SER A 401 8.55 16.63 12.60
N GLY A 402 8.41 17.85 13.14
CA GLY A 402 8.46 18.11 14.59
C GLY A 402 9.84 18.02 15.24
N THR A 403 10.92 18.03 14.45
CA THR A 403 12.32 17.88 14.92
C THR A 403 13.04 19.21 15.14
N ALA A 404 12.52 20.32 14.62
CA ALA A 404 13.06 21.67 14.79
C ALA A 404 12.22 22.52 15.75
N GLU A 405 12.85 23.44 16.48
CA GLU A 405 12.16 24.42 17.33
C GLU A 405 11.75 25.65 16.50
N PRO A 406 10.44 25.90 16.28
CA PRO A 406 9.98 27.01 15.45
C PRO A 406 10.01 28.36 16.16
N LEU A 407 10.14 29.42 15.36
CA LEU A 407 9.66 30.74 15.73
C LEU A 407 8.14 30.78 15.55
N ARG A 408 7.43 31.31 16.55
CA ARG A 408 5.98 31.41 16.54
C ARG A 408 5.52 32.88 16.53
N ALA A 409 4.56 33.18 15.68
CA ALA A 409 3.92 34.48 15.56
C ALA A 409 2.39 34.34 15.60
N THR A 410 1.70 35.41 15.97
CA THR A 410 0.24 35.52 15.83
C THR A 410 -0.10 36.76 15.03
N SER A 411 -1.22 36.74 14.30
CA SER A 411 -1.69 37.91 13.55
C SER A 411 -1.98 39.13 14.45
N ALA A 412 -2.18 38.92 15.76
CA ALA A 412 -2.38 39.97 16.75
C ALA A 412 -1.07 40.64 17.19
N ASP A 413 0.06 39.92 17.15
CA ASP A 413 1.37 40.44 17.54
C ASP A 413 2.48 39.98 16.58
N LEU A 414 2.73 40.80 15.57
CA LEU A 414 3.88 40.69 14.66
C LEU A 414 5.04 41.61 15.08
N SER A 415 4.87 42.37 16.17
CA SER A 415 5.84 43.40 16.58
C SER A 415 7.10 42.78 17.19
N ALA A 416 6.97 41.61 17.84
CA ALA A 416 8.06 40.84 18.40
C ALA A 416 8.96 40.13 17.36
N LEU A 417 8.57 40.13 16.08
CA LEU A 417 9.33 39.46 15.02
C LEU A 417 10.56 40.27 14.60
N PRO A 418 11.65 39.61 14.17
CA PRO A 418 12.78 40.27 13.54
C PRO A 418 12.33 41.16 12.37
N GLU A 419 12.93 42.35 12.25
CA GLU A 419 12.52 43.37 11.27
C GLU A 419 12.52 42.83 9.83
N GLY A 420 13.47 41.96 9.48
CA GLY A 420 13.57 41.30 8.17
C GLY A 420 12.52 40.21 7.90
N HIS A 421 11.77 39.74 8.91
CA HIS A 421 10.78 38.66 8.78
C HIS A 421 9.34 39.20 8.73
N ARG A 422 9.09 40.35 9.38
CA ARG A 422 7.75 40.90 9.61
C ARG A 422 6.93 41.06 8.32
N GLY A 423 7.54 41.53 7.23
CA GLY A 423 6.86 41.72 5.96
C GLY A 423 6.34 40.40 5.36
N ALA A 424 7.21 39.38 5.31
CA ALA A 424 6.87 38.07 4.77
C ALA A 424 5.79 37.37 5.61
N ILE A 425 5.90 37.40 6.94
CA ILE A 425 4.89 36.81 7.84
C ILE A 425 3.54 37.54 7.74
N ALA A 426 3.53 38.86 7.56
CA ALA A 426 2.30 39.60 7.34
C ALA A 426 1.60 39.19 6.02
N ASP A 427 2.37 38.88 4.97
CA ASP A 427 1.82 38.38 3.71
C ASP A 427 1.25 36.97 3.86
N VAL A 428 1.94 36.08 4.59
CA VAL A 428 1.42 34.76 4.96
C VAL A 428 0.07 34.88 5.67
N VAL A 429 -0.02 35.69 6.74
CA VAL A 429 -1.27 35.92 7.49
C VAL A 429 -2.40 36.37 6.57
N ARG A 430 -2.11 37.29 5.65
CA ARG A 430 -3.08 37.83 4.70
C ARG A 430 -3.64 36.74 3.79
N VAL A 431 -2.77 35.87 3.25
CA VAL A 431 -3.17 34.78 2.38
C VAL A 431 -3.93 33.69 3.13
N THR A 432 -3.49 33.33 4.33
CA THR A 432 -4.20 32.34 5.16
C THR A 432 -5.62 32.80 5.47
N ARG A 433 -5.82 34.09 5.82
CA ARG A 433 -7.16 34.67 6.00
C ARG A 433 -7.99 34.65 4.73
N ALA A 434 -7.40 35.02 3.60
CA ALA A 434 -8.09 35.01 2.31
C ALA A 434 -8.56 33.61 1.92
N LEU A 435 -7.70 32.60 2.09
CA LEU A 435 -8.03 31.19 1.85
C LEU A 435 -9.14 30.69 2.80
N ARG A 436 -9.10 31.05 4.08
CA ARG A 436 -10.18 30.72 5.03
C ARG A 436 -11.50 31.33 4.61
N ALA A 437 -11.51 32.63 4.30
CA ALA A 437 -12.71 33.35 3.93
C ALA A 437 -13.35 32.80 2.64
N GLU A 438 -12.52 32.44 1.65
CA GLU A 438 -12.99 31.82 0.40
C GLU A 438 -13.52 30.40 0.62
N ARG A 439 -12.86 29.59 1.46
CA ARG A 439 -13.22 28.19 1.69
C ARG A 439 -14.36 28.00 2.69
N GLY A 440 -14.63 28.99 3.53
CA GLY A 440 -15.69 28.96 4.54
C GLY A 440 -15.41 28.01 5.71
N HIS A 441 -14.18 27.53 5.85
CA HIS A 441 -13.73 26.67 6.94
C HIS A 441 -12.29 27.00 7.32
N ASP A 442 -11.87 26.60 8.52
CA ASP A 442 -10.52 26.80 9.01
C ASP A 442 -9.49 26.06 8.11
N VAL A 443 -8.34 26.68 7.89
CA VAL A 443 -7.29 26.22 6.98
C VAL A 443 -5.95 26.04 7.68
N ASP A 444 -5.18 25.09 7.18
CA ASP A 444 -3.79 24.81 7.47
C ASP A 444 -3.00 24.96 6.17
N VAL A 445 -1.99 25.84 6.19
CA VAL A 445 -1.26 26.30 5.01
C VAL A 445 0.23 26.11 5.21
N GLU A 446 0.86 25.33 4.32
CA GLU A 446 2.33 25.25 4.19
C GLU A 446 2.81 26.31 3.20
N TRP A 447 3.85 27.06 3.59
CA TRP A 447 4.37 28.16 2.80
C TRP A 447 5.90 28.25 2.84
N ALA A 448 6.46 28.88 1.82
CA ALA A 448 7.88 29.21 1.71
C ALA A 448 8.05 30.65 1.19
N VAL A 449 9.17 31.29 1.48
CA VAL A 449 9.48 32.65 1.04
C VAL A 449 10.83 32.63 0.35
N ASP A 450 10.82 33.00 -0.93
CA ASP A 450 12.03 33.23 -1.74
C ASP A 450 12.19 34.74 -2.03
N ASP A 451 13.19 35.09 -2.83
CA ASP A 451 13.45 36.49 -3.22
C ASP A 451 12.32 37.12 -4.04
N SER A 452 11.40 36.31 -4.56
CA SER A 452 10.26 36.72 -5.37
C SER A 452 8.94 36.69 -4.59
N GLY A 453 8.97 36.49 -3.27
CA GLY A 453 7.83 36.59 -2.37
C GLY A 453 7.39 35.25 -1.79
N VAL A 454 6.13 35.19 -1.36
CA VAL A 454 5.61 34.01 -0.66
C VAL A 454 5.07 32.98 -1.65
N ARG A 455 5.33 31.72 -1.37
CA ARG A 455 4.98 30.54 -2.16
C ARG A 455 4.05 29.63 -1.38
N LEU A 456 2.91 29.27 -1.96
CA LEU A 456 2.05 28.22 -1.41
C LEU A 456 2.65 26.86 -1.72
N LEU A 457 2.91 26.05 -0.70
CA LEU A 457 3.33 24.67 -0.90
C LEU A 457 2.13 23.73 -0.76
N GLN A 458 1.24 23.99 0.19
CA GLN A 458 0.06 23.18 0.46
C GLN A 458 -1.02 23.99 1.18
N ALA A 459 -2.28 23.61 1.00
CA ALA A 459 -3.41 24.11 1.80
C ALA A 459 -4.39 22.97 2.08
N ARG A 460 -4.78 22.76 3.34
CA ARG A 460 -5.73 21.72 3.76
C ARG A 460 -6.75 22.25 4.77
N PRO A 461 -7.95 21.66 4.87
CA PRO A 461 -8.88 21.98 5.96
C PRO A 461 -8.28 21.59 7.32
N VAL A 462 -8.57 22.38 8.36
CA VAL A 462 -8.32 21.94 9.75
C VAL A 462 -9.41 20.94 10.12
N THR A 463 -9.13 19.65 9.95
CA THR A 463 -10.06 18.54 10.25
C THR A 463 -10.12 18.24 11.75
N ALA A 464 -9.04 18.52 12.48
CA ALA A 464 -9.00 18.47 13.93
C ALA A 464 -9.49 19.80 14.54
N ARG A 465 -10.80 20.08 14.48
CA ARG A 465 -11.36 20.95 15.52
C ARG A 465 -11.14 20.22 16.84
N ARG A 466 -10.67 20.92 17.88
CA ARG A 466 -10.80 20.44 19.27
C ARG A 466 -12.30 20.24 19.58
N GLY A 467 -12.90 19.16 19.11
CA GLY A 467 -13.81 18.41 19.96
C GLY A 467 -13.00 18.11 21.20
N ALA A 468 -13.54 18.46 22.37
CA ALA A 468 -12.89 18.34 23.67
C ALA A 468 -11.92 17.16 23.63
N ALA A 469 -10.61 17.44 23.77
CA ALA A 469 -9.58 16.41 23.71
C ALA A 469 -10.11 15.20 24.49
N PRO A 470 -10.21 13.99 23.90
CA PRO A 470 -10.51 12.81 24.69
C PRO A 470 -9.54 12.88 25.87
N ALA A 471 -10.08 12.87 27.09
CA ALA A 471 -9.37 13.27 28.30
C ALA A 471 -7.94 12.76 28.20
N ALA A 472 -6.97 13.68 28.13
CA ALA A 472 -5.58 13.31 27.91
C ALA A 472 -5.25 12.22 28.92
N GLY A 473 -4.99 11.01 28.40
CA GLY A 473 -4.45 9.94 29.21
C GLY A 473 -3.25 10.46 29.99
N PRO A 474 -2.89 9.83 31.12
CA PRO A 474 -1.76 10.28 31.92
C PRO A 474 -0.57 10.56 31.01
N ALA A 475 -0.05 11.80 31.07
CA ALA A 475 0.97 12.27 30.14
C ALA A 475 2.22 11.36 30.24
N GLY A 476 2.59 10.73 29.13
CA GLY A 476 3.77 9.87 29.04
C GLY A 476 3.46 8.37 28.94
N LEU A 477 4.51 7.54 29.07
CA LEU A 477 4.42 6.09 29.09
C LEU A 477 3.80 5.63 30.42
N TRP A 478 2.70 4.90 30.34
CA TRP A 478 2.12 4.19 31.49
C TRP A 478 1.89 2.72 31.16
N THR A 479 2.03 1.88 32.18
CA THR A 479 1.82 0.43 32.09
C THR A 479 0.97 -0.04 33.27
N ALA A 480 0.09 -1.00 33.04
CA ALA A 480 -0.70 -1.66 34.08
C ALA A 480 -0.76 -3.17 33.79
N ARG A 481 -0.67 -4.03 34.81
CA ARG A 481 -0.82 -5.48 34.60
C ARG A 481 -2.26 -5.81 34.23
N LEU A 482 -2.44 -6.43 33.06
CA LEU A 482 -3.73 -6.67 32.40
C LEU A 482 -4.79 -7.32 33.31
N TYR A 483 -4.38 -8.22 34.20
CA TYR A 483 -5.30 -9.00 35.04
C TYR A 483 -5.31 -8.59 36.51
N PHE A 484 -4.41 -7.73 36.95
CA PHE A 484 -4.12 -7.53 38.38
C PHE A 484 -4.23 -6.08 38.84
N ASP A 485 -3.92 -5.13 37.96
CA ASP A 485 -3.87 -3.72 38.34
C ASP A 485 -5.09 -3.00 37.77
N ASP A 486 -5.58 -2.00 38.51
CA ASP A 486 -6.54 -1.05 37.96
C ASP A 486 -5.82 -0.10 36.99
N LEU A 487 -6.52 0.31 35.93
CA LEU A 487 -5.96 1.28 34.99
C LEU A 487 -5.74 2.64 35.68
N PRO A 488 -4.68 3.38 35.31
CA PRO A 488 -4.44 4.73 35.81
C PRO A 488 -5.65 5.64 35.59
N ALA A 489 -5.90 6.56 36.54
CA ALA A 489 -6.97 7.53 36.39
C ALA A 489 -6.78 8.38 35.12
N GLY A 490 -7.77 8.38 34.24
CA GLY A 490 -7.73 9.08 32.96
C GLY A 490 -7.17 8.27 31.78
N ALA A 491 -6.72 7.02 31.99
CA ALA A 491 -6.26 6.17 30.88
C ALA A 491 -7.35 6.00 29.81
N ALA A 492 -7.01 6.35 28.56
CA ALA A 492 -7.89 6.20 27.41
C ALA A 492 -7.49 4.94 26.62
N LEU A 493 -8.38 3.95 26.53
CA LEU A 493 -8.11 2.67 25.88
C LEU A 493 -8.23 2.71 24.35
N HIS A 494 -8.93 3.70 23.79
CA HIS A 494 -9.10 3.87 22.34
C HIS A 494 -9.51 2.56 21.65
N ASP A 495 -8.84 2.19 20.56
CA ASP A 495 -9.15 1.02 19.71
C ASP A 495 -9.07 -0.34 20.45
N VAL A 496 -8.43 -0.42 21.63
CA VAL A 496 -8.30 -1.67 22.40
C VAL A 496 -9.35 -1.83 23.50
N GLU A 497 -10.34 -0.94 23.61
CA GLU A 497 -11.35 -1.00 24.68
C GLU A 497 -12.10 -2.34 24.73
N GLU A 498 -12.60 -2.82 23.58
CA GLU A 498 -13.31 -4.10 23.49
C GLU A 498 -12.41 -5.30 23.81
N VAL A 499 -11.18 -5.29 23.30
CA VAL A 499 -10.15 -6.31 23.56
C VAL A 499 -9.86 -6.39 25.06
N TYR A 500 -9.60 -5.25 25.68
CA TYR A 500 -9.30 -5.13 27.09
C TYR A 500 -10.48 -5.58 27.96
N ALA A 501 -11.70 -5.15 27.63
CA ALA A 501 -12.92 -5.57 28.33
C ALA A 501 -13.09 -7.09 28.27
N GLY A 502 -12.87 -7.71 27.10
CA GLY A 502 -12.90 -9.15 26.93
C GLY A 502 -11.91 -9.89 27.83
N TYR A 503 -10.65 -9.45 27.87
CA TYR A 503 -9.62 -10.06 28.72
C TYR A 503 -9.86 -9.83 30.21
N SER A 504 -10.15 -8.59 30.62
CA SER A 504 -10.31 -8.22 32.02
C SER A 504 -11.56 -8.86 32.65
N ALA A 505 -12.69 -8.93 31.92
CA ALA A 505 -13.94 -9.49 32.43
C ALA A 505 -13.91 -11.03 32.51
N LYS A 506 -13.42 -11.71 31.46
CA LYS A 506 -13.35 -13.18 31.44
C LYS A 506 -12.15 -13.70 32.21
N ARG A 507 -10.93 -13.32 31.80
CA ARG A 507 -9.68 -13.93 32.27
C ARG A 507 -9.20 -13.35 33.60
N GLY A 508 -9.47 -12.07 33.88
CA GLY A 508 -9.04 -11.40 35.11
C GLY A 508 -9.39 -12.16 36.40
N PRO A 509 -10.67 -12.49 36.64
CA PRO A 509 -11.08 -13.27 37.81
C PRO A 509 -10.42 -14.66 37.91
N ALA A 510 -10.26 -15.36 36.79
CA ALA A 510 -9.63 -16.69 36.73
C ALA A 510 -8.13 -16.63 37.02
N HIS A 511 -7.42 -15.66 36.44
CA HIS A 511 -5.99 -15.42 36.68
C HIS A 511 -5.72 -15.04 38.14
N ARG A 512 -6.59 -14.22 38.76
CA ARG A 512 -6.51 -13.90 40.20
C ARG A 512 -6.77 -15.12 41.08
N LEU A 513 -7.70 -16.01 40.69
CA LEU A 513 -7.94 -17.27 41.41
C LEU A 513 -6.73 -18.20 41.30
N ALA A 514 -6.17 -18.37 40.11
CA ALA A 514 -4.95 -19.15 39.88
C ALA A 514 -3.79 -18.64 40.75
N ALA A 515 -3.53 -17.32 40.74
CA ALA A 515 -2.51 -16.70 41.59
C ALA A 515 -2.76 -16.94 43.09
N SER A 516 -4.02 -16.91 43.56
CA SER A 516 -4.35 -17.18 44.96
C SER A 516 -4.10 -18.63 45.40
N LEU A 517 -3.97 -19.54 44.43
CA LEU A 517 -3.67 -20.97 44.63
C LEU A 517 -2.20 -21.31 44.33
N ASP A 518 -1.34 -20.29 44.22
CA ASP A 518 0.09 -20.42 43.89
C ASP A 518 0.33 -21.10 42.53
N VAL A 519 -0.56 -20.83 41.56
CA VAL A 519 -0.44 -21.28 40.18
C VAL A 519 0.10 -20.15 39.33
N ALA A 520 1.18 -20.41 38.60
CA ALA A 520 1.78 -19.45 37.68
C ALA A 520 0.83 -19.12 36.52
N VAL A 521 0.82 -17.86 36.09
CA VAL A 521 -0.01 -17.36 34.98
C VAL A 521 0.83 -16.56 34.01
N GLY A 522 0.43 -16.53 32.73
CA GLY A 522 1.10 -15.71 31.73
C GLY A 522 1.02 -14.21 32.05
N ALA A 523 2.11 -13.48 31.83
CA ALA A 523 2.14 -12.05 32.05
C ALA A 523 1.41 -11.30 30.91
N GLY A 524 0.86 -10.14 31.25
CA GLY A 524 0.24 -9.24 30.31
C GLY A 524 0.13 -7.83 30.86
N TRP A 525 0.20 -6.85 29.97
CA TRP A 525 0.22 -5.43 30.26
C TRP A 525 -0.72 -4.68 29.32
N VAL A 526 -1.31 -3.62 29.83
CA VAL A 526 -1.87 -2.54 29.03
C VAL A 526 -0.84 -1.43 29.01
N VAL A 527 -0.45 -1.00 27.83
CA VAL A 527 0.60 0.00 27.63
C VAL A 527 0.00 1.18 26.89
N GLY A 528 0.00 2.34 27.53
CA GLY A 528 -0.32 3.60 26.88
C GLY A 528 0.95 4.40 26.60
N PHE A 529 1.07 4.93 25.39
CA PHE A 529 2.26 5.64 24.93
C PHE A 529 1.91 6.69 23.86
N SER A 530 2.85 7.58 23.55
CA SER A 530 2.88 8.34 22.30
C SER A 530 4.21 8.09 21.58
N PRO A 531 4.27 8.19 20.23
CA PRO A 531 5.52 7.98 19.49
C PRO A 531 6.68 8.81 20.02
N ARG A 532 6.44 10.10 20.30
CA ARG A 532 7.46 11.02 20.83
C ARG A 532 8.07 10.52 22.12
N VAL A 533 7.24 10.07 23.06
CA VAL A 533 7.67 9.59 24.37
C VAL A 533 8.40 8.27 24.24
N LEU A 534 8.00 7.41 23.31
CA LEU A 534 8.61 6.11 23.12
C LEU A 534 9.95 6.16 22.37
N ARG A 535 10.20 7.22 21.59
CA ARG A 535 11.52 7.47 20.96
C ARG A 535 12.61 7.88 21.96
N ASP A 536 12.23 8.35 23.16
CA ASP A 536 13.18 8.60 24.24
C ASP A 536 13.79 7.29 24.74
N ALA A 537 15.12 7.19 24.72
CA ALA A 537 15.83 5.94 25.00
C ALA A 537 15.63 5.45 26.44
N GLU A 538 15.51 6.36 27.42
CA GLU A 538 15.25 5.99 28.82
C GLU A 538 13.83 5.41 28.97
N THR A 539 12.86 6.03 28.31
CA THR A 539 11.47 5.58 28.33
C THR A 539 11.28 4.25 27.58
N ALA A 540 11.92 4.08 26.43
CA ALA A 540 11.97 2.80 25.71
C ALA A 540 12.58 1.69 26.59
N ALA A 541 13.69 1.97 27.28
CA ALA A 541 14.33 1.02 28.19
C ALA A 541 13.42 0.66 29.39
N ARG A 542 12.65 1.61 29.91
CA ARG A 542 11.66 1.36 30.98
C ARG A 542 10.53 0.43 30.51
N LEU A 543 10.02 0.61 29.29
CA LEU A 543 9.04 -0.30 28.71
C LEU A 543 9.65 -1.71 28.55
N ALA A 544 10.83 -1.81 27.96
CA ALA A 544 11.53 -3.08 27.77
C ALA A 544 11.76 -3.82 29.11
N ALA A 545 12.19 -3.10 30.16
CA ALA A 545 12.37 -3.67 31.49
C ALA A 545 11.05 -4.14 32.13
N THR A 546 9.93 -3.46 31.83
CA THR A 546 8.60 -3.89 32.27
C THR A 546 8.19 -5.18 31.58
N LEU A 547 8.34 -5.26 30.26
CA LEU A 547 8.00 -6.45 29.48
C LEU A 547 8.92 -7.64 29.80
N ALA A 548 10.16 -7.40 30.19
CA ALA A 548 11.11 -8.42 30.61
C ALA A 548 10.72 -9.13 31.93
N GLN A 549 9.73 -8.63 32.68
CA GLN A 549 9.20 -9.30 33.87
C GLN A 549 8.37 -10.55 33.53
N GLY A 550 7.96 -10.69 32.27
CA GLY A 550 7.25 -11.88 31.79
C GLY A 550 8.14 -13.10 31.60
N SER A 551 7.54 -14.26 31.42
CA SER A 551 8.20 -15.57 31.34
C SER A 551 8.59 -16.01 29.93
N SER A 552 8.29 -15.20 28.90
CA SER A 552 8.66 -15.46 27.50
C SER A 552 9.58 -14.40 26.89
N GLY A 553 10.37 -14.78 25.88
CA GLY A 553 11.13 -13.86 25.02
C GLY A 553 10.30 -13.22 23.91
N GLU A 554 9.09 -13.73 23.64
CA GLU A 554 8.16 -13.21 22.65
C GLU A 554 6.89 -12.67 23.33
N CYS A 555 6.23 -11.71 22.70
CA CYS A 555 4.93 -11.21 23.14
C CYS A 555 3.98 -11.02 21.97
N VAL A 556 2.70 -10.99 22.30
CA VAL A 556 1.59 -10.69 21.42
C VAL A 556 1.16 -9.25 21.63
N LEU A 557 1.08 -8.47 20.55
CA LEU A 557 0.54 -7.11 20.54
C LEU A 557 -0.87 -7.13 19.94
N ASP A 558 -1.83 -6.63 20.70
CA ASP A 558 -3.22 -6.44 20.27
C ASP A 558 -3.53 -4.94 20.22
N PHE A 559 -3.87 -4.42 19.03
CA PHE A 559 -4.12 -2.99 18.76
C PHE A 559 -5.60 -2.64 18.57
N GLY A 560 -6.49 -3.63 18.56
CA GLY A 560 -7.94 -3.41 18.46
C GLY A 560 -8.62 -4.65 17.91
N ASP A 561 -9.74 -4.51 17.22
CA ASP A 561 -10.49 -5.64 16.65
C ASP A 561 -9.99 -6.05 15.26
N THR A 562 -9.53 -5.08 14.49
CA THR A 562 -9.09 -5.23 13.10
C THR A 562 -7.60 -5.57 12.97
N LEU A 563 -6.81 -5.32 14.01
CA LEU A 563 -5.38 -5.65 14.07
C LEU A 563 -5.05 -6.32 15.40
N ARG A 564 -5.07 -7.66 15.42
CA ARG A 564 -4.84 -8.48 16.61
C ARG A 564 -3.67 -9.43 16.41
N GLN A 565 -3.12 -9.86 17.53
CA GLN A 565 -2.20 -10.99 17.63
C GLN A 565 -0.87 -10.86 16.87
N ILE A 566 -0.31 -9.65 16.79
CA ILE A 566 1.03 -9.48 16.19
C ILE A 566 2.06 -10.07 17.16
N VAL A 567 2.62 -11.22 16.82
CA VAL A 567 3.70 -11.84 17.60
C VAL A 567 5.02 -11.19 17.26
N VAL A 568 5.73 -10.70 18.27
CA VAL A 568 7.05 -10.08 18.12
C VAL A 568 8.00 -10.51 19.24
N PRO A 569 9.30 -10.64 18.97
CA PRO A 569 10.31 -10.70 20.01
C PRO A 569 10.25 -9.45 20.89
N LYS A 570 10.43 -9.61 22.21
CA LYS A 570 10.31 -8.50 23.17
C LYS A 570 11.27 -7.35 22.89
N GLU A 571 12.45 -7.66 22.36
CA GLU A 571 13.45 -6.68 21.96
C GLU A 571 13.01 -5.81 20.77
N GLN A 572 12.05 -6.26 19.96
CA GLN A 572 11.53 -5.54 18.79
C GLN A 572 10.22 -4.79 19.07
N VAL A 573 9.68 -4.88 20.31
CA VAL A 573 8.37 -4.29 20.63
C VAL A 573 8.37 -2.79 20.40
N VAL A 574 9.40 -2.09 20.88
CA VAL A 574 9.49 -0.62 20.75
C VAL A 574 9.45 -0.20 19.28
N ASP A 575 10.26 -0.83 18.44
CA ASP A 575 10.29 -0.56 17.00
C ASP A 575 8.92 -0.81 16.37
N ARG A 576 8.27 -1.92 16.74
CA ARG A 576 6.96 -2.28 16.20
C ARG A 576 5.86 -1.31 16.62
N LEU A 577 5.87 -0.85 17.87
CA LEU A 577 4.93 0.16 18.36
C LEU A 577 5.10 1.46 17.58
N LEU A 578 6.34 1.89 17.32
CA LEU A 578 6.60 3.10 16.53
C LEU A 578 6.15 2.96 15.07
N GLU A 579 6.39 1.81 14.43
CA GLU A 579 5.94 1.53 13.06
C GLU A 579 4.42 1.61 12.91
N VAL A 580 3.69 0.96 13.83
CA VAL A 580 2.22 0.91 13.79
C VAL A 580 1.61 2.28 14.14
N ALA A 581 2.32 3.07 14.97
CA ALA A 581 1.86 4.36 15.46
C ALA A 581 2.17 5.55 14.55
N ALA A 582 3.08 5.40 13.59
CA ALA A 582 3.58 6.50 12.74
C ALA A 582 2.50 7.30 12.01
N GLY A 583 1.30 6.73 11.79
CA GLY A 583 0.18 7.41 11.12
C GLY A 583 -0.69 8.31 11.98
N GLY A 584 -0.49 8.35 13.31
CA GLY A 584 -1.34 9.13 14.24
C GLY A 584 -0.80 10.51 14.63
N GLY A 585 0.46 10.80 14.32
CA GLY A 585 1.19 11.98 14.82
C GLY A 585 2.00 11.70 16.09
N GLU A 586 3.07 12.47 16.30
CA GLU A 586 4.09 12.19 17.35
C GLU A 586 3.55 12.31 18.79
N ASP A 587 2.51 13.11 19.02
CA ASP A 587 1.89 13.31 20.34
C ASP A 587 0.57 12.54 20.51
N ALA A 588 0.12 11.77 19.51
CA ALA A 588 -1.12 11.01 19.61
C ALA A 588 -0.96 9.85 20.61
N GLY A 589 -1.83 9.84 21.62
CA GLY A 589 -1.89 8.77 22.60
C GLY A 589 -2.43 7.49 21.98
N GLN A 590 -1.66 6.41 22.06
CA GLN A 590 -2.06 5.07 21.65
C GLN A 590 -2.07 4.14 22.85
N THR A 591 -2.87 3.09 22.77
CA THR A 591 -2.88 2.02 23.77
C THR A 591 -2.83 0.68 23.08
N VAL A 592 -1.99 -0.21 23.61
CA VAL A 592 -1.80 -1.57 23.11
C VAL A 592 -1.90 -2.54 24.28
N VAL A 593 -2.52 -3.69 24.05
CA VAL A 593 -2.45 -4.80 24.99
C VAL A 593 -1.28 -5.69 24.59
N VAL A 594 -0.33 -5.86 25.51
CA VAL A 594 0.86 -6.69 25.32
C VAL A 594 0.74 -7.92 26.21
N ARG A 595 0.83 -9.13 25.66
CA ARG A 595 0.75 -10.38 26.43
C ARG A 595 1.95 -11.25 26.12
N ASP A 596 2.44 -11.99 27.10
CA ASP A 596 3.48 -12.98 26.80
C ASP A 596 2.97 -14.00 25.78
N PHE A 597 3.80 -14.27 24.77
CA PHE A 597 3.59 -15.36 23.85
C PHE A 597 4.40 -16.55 24.33
N VAL A 598 3.78 -17.40 25.16
CA VAL A 598 4.44 -18.60 25.67
C VAL A 598 4.15 -19.75 24.71
N ARG A 599 5.11 -20.08 23.84
CA ARG A 599 5.01 -21.24 22.94
C ARG A 599 4.93 -22.55 23.72
N GLY A 600 5.77 -22.64 24.76
CA GLY A 600 5.91 -23.80 25.64
C GLY A 600 6.56 -25.01 24.97
N GLN A 601 7.09 -25.90 25.79
CA GLN A 601 7.53 -27.24 25.40
C GLN A 601 6.35 -28.18 25.23
N LEU A 602 5.26 -27.99 26.00
CA LEU A 602 4.00 -28.72 25.85
C LEU A 602 2.81 -27.77 25.97
N GLY A 603 1.81 -27.91 25.10
CA GLY A 603 0.46 -27.41 25.32
C GLY A 603 -0.35 -28.43 26.10
N VAL A 604 -1.12 -28.00 27.10
CA VAL A 604 -1.86 -28.90 27.98
C VAL A 604 -3.28 -28.38 28.19
N ILE A 605 -4.27 -29.27 28.11
CA ILE A 605 -5.68 -28.99 28.39
C ILE A 605 -6.14 -29.95 29.49
N SER A 606 -6.88 -29.45 30.47
CA SER A 606 -7.41 -30.29 31.56
C SER A 606 -8.88 -30.05 31.84
N ARG A 607 -9.57 -31.10 32.28
CA ARG A 607 -10.98 -31.03 32.69
C ARG A 607 -11.31 -32.04 33.78
N SER A 608 -12.39 -31.79 34.51
CA SER A 608 -12.97 -32.82 35.38
C SER A 608 -13.73 -33.86 34.57
N ALA A 609 -13.54 -35.14 34.89
CA ALA A 609 -14.41 -36.22 34.44
C ALA A 609 -15.57 -36.36 35.43
N GLY A 610 -16.78 -36.00 35.01
CA GLY A 610 -18.01 -36.19 35.78
C GLY A 610 -18.76 -37.45 35.33
N GLY A 611 -19.09 -38.32 36.29
CA GLY A 611 -19.95 -39.48 36.09
C GLY A 611 -21.36 -39.09 35.62
N GLY A 612 -21.88 -39.85 34.65
CA GLY A 612 -23.20 -39.61 34.07
C GLY A 612 -24.31 -39.53 35.12
N SER A 613 -25.24 -38.60 34.89
CA SER A 613 -26.52 -38.54 35.57
C SER A 613 -27.25 -39.90 35.43
N ALA A 614 -27.17 -40.74 36.45
CA ALA A 614 -28.21 -41.70 36.79
C ALA A 614 -29.01 -41.11 37.95
N SER A 615 -30.31 -40.96 37.72
CA SER A 615 -31.32 -40.50 38.67
C SER A 615 -31.16 -41.07 40.10
N GLY A 616 -31.25 -40.20 41.10
CA GLY A 616 -31.88 -40.52 42.38
C GLY A 616 -30.99 -40.71 43.61
N GLY A 617 -30.83 -39.63 44.37
CA GLY A 617 -30.92 -39.60 45.84
C GLY A 617 -29.80 -40.22 46.70
N SER A 618 -29.09 -39.37 47.45
CA SER A 618 -28.86 -39.51 48.91
C SER A 618 -27.77 -38.53 49.38
N THR A 619 -28.09 -37.79 50.43
CA THR A 619 -27.18 -36.91 51.18
C THR A 619 -26.16 -37.70 51.99
N GLY A 620 -24.87 -37.37 51.86
CA GLY A 620 -23.79 -37.84 52.73
C GLY A 620 -22.46 -37.22 52.31
N GLY A 621 -21.78 -36.53 53.22
CA GLY A 621 -20.61 -35.70 52.93
C GLY A 621 -19.31 -36.47 52.65
N GLY A 622 -18.36 -35.73 52.05
CA GLY A 622 -16.93 -36.06 52.06
C GLY A 622 -16.44 -36.94 50.90
N SER A 623 -16.48 -36.45 49.67
CA SER A 623 -15.64 -36.94 48.57
C SER A 623 -15.45 -35.84 47.52
N THR A 624 -14.23 -35.31 47.42
CA THR A 624 -13.79 -34.36 46.38
C THR A 624 -13.10 -35.07 45.21
N GLY A 625 -13.42 -36.33 44.95
CA GLY A 625 -12.74 -37.16 43.95
C GLY A 625 -13.53 -37.29 42.65
N GLY A 626 -13.73 -36.20 41.91
CA GLY A 626 -14.08 -36.33 40.48
C GLY A 626 -12.81 -36.66 39.71
N GLY A 627 -12.88 -37.57 38.71
CA GLY A 627 -11.73 -37.90 37.87
C GLY A 627 -11.17 -36.66 37.14
N LEU A 628 -9.94 -36.74 36.64
CA LEU A 628 -9.28 -35.69 35.87
C LEU A 628 -8.81 -36.25 34.53
N VAL A 629 -9.12 -35.57 33.43
CA VAL A 629 -8.53 -35.87 32.12
C VAL A 629 -7.64 -34.70 31.73
N VAL A 630 -6.40 -35.00 31.38
CA VAL A 630 -5.40 -34.04 30.93
C VAL A 630 -4.89 -34.48 29.56
N GLU A 631 -5.13 -33.69 28.52
CA GLU A 631 -4.53 -33.91 27.20
C GLU A 631 -3.35 -32.98 27.01
N TYR A 632 -2.28 -33.45 26.37
CA TYR A 632 -1.11 -32.63 26.08
C TYR A 632 -0.50 -32.93 24.72
N THR A 633 0.24 -31.96 24.18
CA THR A 633 0.97 -32.08 22.92
C THR A 633 2.28 -31.29 22.94
N PRO A 634 3.38 -31.80 22.38
CA PRO A 634 4.61 -31.04 22.19
C PRO A 634 4.51 -29.96 21.11
N GLU A 635 3.43 -29.96 20.32
CA GLU A 635 3.20 -28.98 19.24
C GLU A 635 2.67 -27.64 19.77
N GLY A 636 2.39 -27.54 21.08
CA GLY A 636 1.97 -26.32 21.77
C GLY A 636 0.45 -26.13 21.88
N LEU A 637 0.03 -25.25 22.79
CA LEU A 637 -1.38 -25.06 23.17
C LEU A 637 -2.24 -24.50 22.03
N LEU A 638 -1.70 -23.57 21.25
CA LEU A 638 -2.42 -23.01 20.10
C LEU A 638 -2.72 -24.06 19.03
N ALA A 639 -1.75 -24.95 18.77
CA ALA A 639 -1.92 -26.03 17.82
C ALA A 639 -2.97 -27.04 18.32
N LEU A 640 -2.98 -27.32 19.62
CA LEU A 640 -3.98 -28.16 20.28
C LEU A 640 -5.40 -27.57 20.18
N ASN A 641 -5.58 -26.29 20.55
CA ASN A 641 -6.87 -25.61 20.51
C ASN A 641 -7.46 -25.54 19.10
N ARG A 642 -6.60 -25.32 18.09
CA ARG A 642 -6.99 -25.22 16.67
C ARG A 642 -7.15 -26.58 16.00
N GLY A 643 -6.86 -27.66 16.70
CA GLY A 643 -6.90 -29.00 16.17
C GLY A 643 -5.88 -29.23 15.05
N THR A 644 -4.75 -28.53 15.06
CA THR A 644 -3.64 -28.72 14.11
C THR A 644 -2.56 -29.68 14.67
N ALA A 645 -2.76 -30.23 15.87
CA ALA A 645 -1.81 -31.13 16.56
C ALA A 645 -2.49 -32.42 17.04
N GLY A 646 -1.70 -33.50 17.11
CA GLY A 646 -2.08 -34.72 17.83
C GLY A 646 -1.95 -34.51 19.34
N ALA A 647 -2.70 -35.28 20.15
CA ALA A 647 -2.66 -35.16 21.61
C ALA A 647 -2.62 -36.52 22.30
N GLU A 648 -1.87 -36.58 23.41
CA GLU A 648 -1.82 -37.72 24.33
C GLU A 648 -2.61 -37.40 25.59
N ALA A 649 -3.22 -38.41 26.22
CA ALA A 649 -4.10 -38.23 27.37
C ALA A 649 -3.58 -38.92 28.64
N VAL A 650 -3.55 -38.18 29.75
CA VAL A 650 -3.39 -38.67 31.11
C VAL A 650 -4.75 -38.66 31.79
N VAL A 651 -5.17 -39.79 32.34
CA VAL A 651 -6.47 -39.94 33.01
C VAL A 651 -6.24 -40.33 34.47
N VAL A 652 -6.82 -39.56 35.39
CA VAL A 652 -6.89 -39.86 36.82
C VAL A 652 -8.31 -40.26 37.15
N ASP A 653 -8.52 -41.48 37.64
CA ASP A 653 -9.85 -41.95 38.04
C ASP A 653 -10.31 -41.35 39.38
N GLU A 654 -11.55 -41.64 39.79
CA GLU A 654 -12.13 -41.15 41.05
C GLU A 654 -11.39 -41.68 42.31
N ASP A 655 -10.69 -42.81 42.18
CA ASP A 655 -9.85 -43.41 43.22
C ASP A 655 -8.42 -42.82 43.25
N GLY A 656 -8.10 -41.89 42.34
CA GLY A 656 -6.78 -41.26 42.22
C GLY A 656 -5.74 -42.09 41.45
N ARG A 657 -6.12 -43.19 40.81
CA ARG A 657 -5.21 -43.98 39.95
C ARG A 657 -4.97 -43.25 38.64
N THR A 658 -3.70 -43.10 38.28
CA THR A 658 -3.28 -42.41 37.06
C THR A 658 -2.97 -43.43 35.96
N THR A 659 -3.59 -43.27 34.80
CA THR A 659 -3.26 -43.94 33.55
C THR A 659 -2.59 -42.92 32.64
N ALA A 660 -1.34 -43.16 32.24
CA ALA A 660 -0.56 -42.23 31.43
C ALA A 660 0.27 -42.99 30.37
N PRO A 661 0.44 -42.42 29.17
CA PRO A 661 1.32 -42.97 28.14
C PRO A 661 2.80 -42.81 28.51
N GLU A 662 3.65 -43.56 27.81
CA GLU A 662 5.10 -43.50 27.99
C GLU A 662 5.63 -42.13 27.54
N GLY A 663 6.30 -41.39 28.44
CA GLY A 663 6.77 -40.02 28.16
C GLY A 663 5.95 -38.90 28.81
N ALA A 664 4.82 -39.20 29.46
CA ALA A 664 3.97 -38.22 30.15
C ALA A 664 4.57 -37.59 31.42
N GLU A 665 5.81 -37.93 31.80
CA GLU A 665 6.43 -37.52 33.06
C GLU A 665 6.45 -36.00 33.31
N PRO A 666 6.69 -35.12 32.31
CA PRO A 666 6.61 -33.68 32.52
C PRO A 666 5.23 -33.21 32.98
N VAL A 667 4.14 -33.80 32.46
CA VAL A 667 2.76 -33.45 32.83
C VAL A 667 2.36 -34.09 34.16
N VAL A 668 2.76 -35.34 34.40
CA VAL A 668 2.46 -36.09 35.62
C VAL A 668 2.96 -35.34 36.87
N ARG A 669 4.12 -34.68 36.80
CA ARG A 669 4.68 -33.88 37.90
C ARG A 669 3.80 -32.71 38.36
N HIS A 670 2.90 -32.23 37.50
CA HIS A 670 2.03 -31.09 37.80
C HIS A 670 0.56 -31.47 38.03
N LEU A 671 0.21 -32.77 38.07
CA LEU A 671 -1.18 -33.23 38.20
C LEU A 671 -1.89 -32.68 39.43
N ASP A 672 -1.20 -32.56 40.57
CA ASP A 672 -1.81 -31.97 41.77
C ASP A 672 -2.17 -30.49 41.57
N THR A 673 -1.31 -29.72 40.91
CA THR A 673 -1.57 -28.32 40.57
C THR A 673 -2.74 -28.20 39.59
N ILE A 674 -2.72 -29.00 38.53
CA ILE A 674 -3.79 -29.07 37.52
C ILE A 674 -5.13 -29.43 38.18
N ARG A 675 -5.14 -30.44 39.04
CA ARG A 675 -6.33 -30.91 39.75
C ARG A 675 -6.90 -29.83 40.68
N ARG A 676 -6.04 -29.17 41.47
CA ARG A 676 -6.47 -28.10 42.39
C ARG A 676 -7.14 -26.94 41.66
N LEU A 677 -6.51 -26.42 40.59
CA LEU A 677 -7.12 -25.32 39.85
C LEU A 677 -8.35 -25.76 39.08
N THR A 678 -8.32 -26.93 38.42
CA THR A 678 -9.49 -27.47 37.70
C THR A 678 -10.70 -27.61 38.61
N ALA A 679 -10.52 -28.15 39.82
CA ALA A 679 -11.60 -28.24 40.80
C ALA A 679 -12.10 -26.87 41.26
N ALA A 680 -11.20 -25.95 41.61
CA ALA A 680 -11.58 -24.60 42.06
C ALA A 680 -12.29 -23.78 40.97
N MET A 681 -11.85 -23.91 39.71
CA MET A 681 -12.50 -23.29 38.56
C MET A 681 -13.88 -23.91 38.31
N ARG A 682 -14.01 -25.23 38.44
CA ARG A 682 -15.30 -25.91 38.30
C ARG A 682 -16.31 -25.48 39.35
N ASP A 683 -15.89 -25.41 40.60
CA ASP A 683 -16.75 -24.99 41.71
C ASP A 683 -17.25 -23.55 41.55
N ARG A 684 -16.48 -22.70 40.85
CA ARG A 684 -16.81 -21.30 40.59
C ARG A 684 -17.62 -21.07 39.32
N TYR A 685 -17.35 -21.81 38.25
CA TYR A 685 -17.86 -21.52 36.90
C TYR A 685 -18.68 -22.67 36.28
N GLY A 686 -18.86 -23.79 36.96
CA GLY A 686 -19.49 -25.00 36.40
C GLY A 686 -18.48 -25.85 35.62
N ASP A 687 -18.94 -26.75 34.77
CA ASP A 687 -18.02 -27.60 34.00
C ASP A 687 -17.15 -26.74 33.07
N VAL A 688 -15.83 -26.87 33.23
CA VAL A 688 -14.84 -26.05 32.53
C VAL A 688 -13.69 -26.90 32.02
N THR A 689 -13.15 -26.44 30.90
CA THR A 689 -11.86 -26.88 30.36
C THR A 689 -10.84 -25.79 30.66
N LEU A 690 -9.70 -26.15 31.24
CA LEU A 690 -8.59 -25.25 31.51
C LEU A 690 -7.45 -25.48 30.51
N GLU A 691 -6.83 -24.39 30.09
CA GLU A 691 -5.75 -24.36 29.12
C GLU A 691 -4.45 -23.91 29.78
N TRP A 692 -3.37 -24.62 29.45
CA TRP A 692 -2.08 -24.46 30.10
C TRP A 692 -0.93 -24.60 29.10
N VAL A 693 0.20 -24.03 29.47
CA VAL A 693 1.46 -24.17 28.74
C VAL A 693 2.55 -24.57 29.72
N LEU A 694 3.29 -25.65 29.41
CA LEU A 694 4.48 -26.04 30.15
C LEU A 694 5.70 -25.46 29.44
N ASN A 695 6.44 -24.56 30.09
CA ASN A 695 7.64 -23.94 29.54
C ASN A 695 8.79 -24.07 30.54
N ASP A 696 9.93 -24.66 30.13
CA ASP A 696 11.11 -24.85 30.98
C ASP A 696 10.83 -25.46 32.37
N GLY A 697 9.86 -26.37 32.45
CA GLY A 697 9.47 -27.05 33.70
C GLY A 697 8.49 -26.27 34.58
N GLU A 698 8.05 -25.08 34.16
CA GLU A 698 7.00 -24.29 34.83
C GLU A 698 5.68 -24.43 34.07
N LEU A 699 4.59 -24.78 34.80
CA LEU A 699 3.25 -24.92 34.24
C LEU A 699 2.46 -23.62 34.44
N LEU A 700 2.11 -22.96 33.33
CA LEU A 700 1.42 -21.68 33.30
C LEU A 700 -0.04 -21.88 32.92
N PHE A 701 -0.97 -21.36 33.71
CA PHE A 701 -2.39 -21.25 33.33
C PHE A 701 -2.58 -20.09 32.35
N VAL A 702 -3.31 -20.34 31.26
CA VAL A 702 -3.46 -19.39 30.15
C VAL A 702 -4.90 -18.91 30.01
N ASP A 703 -5.86 -19.82 29.82
CA ASP A 703 -7.27 -19.50 29.62
C ASP A 703 -8.18 -20.65 30.08
N TYR A 704 -9.49 -20.43 30.03
CA TYR A 704 -10.49 -21.45 30.28
C TYR A 704 -11.70 -21.28 29.35
N SER A 705 -12.43 -22.36 29.16
CA SER A 705 -13.69 -22.40 28.42
C SER A 705 -14.75 -23.10 29.27
N VAL A 706 -15.96 -22.53 29.33
CA VAL A 706 -17.12 -23.15 30.01
C VAL A 706 -17.78 -24.12 29.04
N LEU A 707 -18.09 -25.33 29.50
CA LEU A 707 -18.73 -26.36 28.71
C LEU A 707 -20.25 -26.31 28.87
N GLY A 708 -20.98 -26.55 27.77
CA GLY A 708 -22.37 -26.98 27.83
C GLY A 708 -22.49 -28.37 28.47
N ALA A 709 -23.72 -28.78 28.81
CA ALA A 709 -23.98 -30.05 29.50
C ALA A 709 -23.69 -31.28 28.62
N ASP A 710 -22.42 -31.69 28.51
CA ASP A 710 -21.99 -32.83 27.68
C ASP A 710 -21.04 -33.79 28.41
N SER A 711 -21.34 -35.08 28.30
CA SER A 711 -20.54 -36.19 28.83
C SER A 711 -19.56 -36.73 27.78
N VAL A 712 -18.29 -36.91 28.12
CA VAL A 712 -17.33 -37.59 27.23
C VAL A 712 -17.13 -39.04 27.63
N VAL A 713 -17.27 -39.94 26.65
CA VAL A 713 -17.11 -41.39 26.79
C VAL A 713 -15.85 -41.81 26.02
N VAL A 714 -14.88 -42.41 26.71
CA VAL A 714 -13.63 -42.91 26.10
C VAL A 714 -13.83 -44.39 25.71
N GLY A 715 -13.79 -44.70 24.41
CA GLY A 715 -13.86 -46.06 23.86
C GLY A 715 -12.50 -46.61 23.44
N ALA A 716 -12.36 -47.94 23.38
CA ALA A 716 -11.06 -48.62 23.32
C ALA A 716 -10.41 -48.78 21.92
N ASN A 717 -11.05 -48.39 20.81
CA ASN A 717 -10.56 -48.69 19.44
C ASN A 717 -10.62 -47.51 18.44
N GLY A 718 -10.76 -46.28 18.93
CA GLY A 718 -10.84 -45.05 18.14
C GLY A 718 -11.20 -43.91 19.09
N ALA A 719 -10.56 -42.75 18.96
CA ALA A 719 -10.85 -41.65 19.88
C ALA A 719 -12.16 -40.96 19.44
N LEU A 720 -13.20 -41.16 20.24
CA LEU A 720 -14.51 -40.52 20.04
C LEU A 720 -14.35 -38.99 20.20
N ILE A 721 -14.69 -38.24 19.14
CA ILE A 721 -14.67 -36.77 19.16
C ILE A 721 -16.10 -36.25 19.40
N SER A 722 -17.08 -36.73 18.64
CA SER A 722 -18.50 -36.42 18.83
C SER A 722 -19.36 -37.67 18.60
N ALA A 723 -20.25 -37.96 19.55
CA ALA A 723 -21.10 -39.13 19.52
C ALA A 723 -22.20 -39.02 18.46
N GLY A 724 -22.70 -40.18 18.01
CA GLY A 724 -23.79 -40.26 17.04
C GLY A 724 -23.45 -41.11 15.82
N THR A 725 -24.39 -41.11 14.87
CA THR A 725 -24.32 -41.93 13.65
C THR A 725 -24.46 -41.05 12.41
N ALA A 726 -23.52 -41.18 11.48
CA ALA A 726 -23.54 -40.47 10.21
C ALA A 726 -23.28 -41.44 9.06
N THR A 727 -23.94 -41.21 7.93
CA THR A 727 -23.72 -41.95 6.68
C THR A 727 -23.65 -40.97 5.53
N GLY A 728 -22.65 -41.12 4.67
CA GLY A 728 -22.51 -40.30 3.47
C GLY A 728 -21.28 -40.69 2.63
N PRO A 729 -21.14 -40.09 1.44
CA PRO A 729 -19.99 -40.30 0.59
C PRO A 729 -18.77 -39.63 1.24
N LEU A 730 -17.65 -40.34 1.21
CA LEU A 730 -16.38 -39.82 1.71
C LEU A 730 -15.90 -38.69 0.78
N PHE A 731 -15.54 -37.56 1.36
CA PHE A 731 -14.96 -36.42 0.65
C PHE A 731 -13.68 -35.97 1.36
N THR A 732 -12.56 -35.92 0.64
CA THR A 732 -11.26 -35.60 1.25
C THR A 732 -10.91 -34.13 1.09
N LEU A 733 -10.55 -33.51 2.21
CA LEU A 733 -9.93 -32.19 2.23
C LEU A 733 -8.43 -32.33 2.46
N ASP A 734 -7.65 -32.11 1.40
CA ASP A 734 -6.22 -32.44 1.33
C ASP A 734 -5.34 -31.17 1.18
N ASP A 735 -5.59 -30.16 2.04
CA ASP A 735 -4.83 -28.91 2.09
C ASP A 735 -4.52 -28.49 3.54
N ASP A 736 -3.67 -29.30 4.21
CA ASP A 736 -3.26 -29.08 5.61
C ASP A 736 -2.68 -27.67 5.83
N THR A 737 -1.91 -27.16 4.86
CA THR A 737 -1.24 -25.85 4.99
C THR A 737 -2.24 -24.70 5.01
N LEU A 738 -3.21 -24.69 4.08
CA LEU A 738 -4.25 -23.67 4.04
C LEU A 738 -5.18 -23.75 5.25
N LEU A 739 -5.65 -24.95 5.60
CA LEU A 739 -6.59 -25.16 6.72
C LEU A 739 -5.96 -24.81 8.07
N SER A 740 -4.68 -25.13 8.25
CA SER A 740 -3.90 -24.73 9.43
C SER A 740 -3.77 -23.20 9.51
N ARG A 741 -3.41 -22.52 8.40
CA ARG A 741 -3.28 -21.05 8.35
C ARG A 741 -4.60 -20.32 8.60
N LEU A 742 -5.71 -20.75 7.98
CA LEU A 742 -7.03 -20.12 8.18
C LEU A 742 -7.57 -20.34 9.60
N SER A 743 -7.16 -21.42 10.26
CA SER A 743 -7.50 -21.66 11.66
C SER A 743 -6.74 -20.75 12.64
N VAL A 744 -5.82 -19.90 12.14
CA VAL A 744 -5.01 -18.99 12.97
C VAL A 744 -5.68 -17.65 13.26
N GLY A 745 -6.64 -17.20 12.47
CA GLY A 745 -7.25 -15.88 12.59
C GLY A 745 -8.37 -15.76 13.65
N PRO A 746 -8.61 -14.56 14.21
CA PRO A 746 -9.82 -14.20 14.95
C PRO A 746 -11.13 -14.31 14.15
N ALA A 747 -11.08 -14.39 12.81
CA ALA A 747 -12.27 -14.57 11.99
C ALA A 747 -13.05 -15.86 12.34
N VAL A 748 -12.38 -16.85 12.93
CA VAL A 748 -12.98 -18.10 13.47
C VAL A 748 -13.17 -18.03 14.99
N SER A 749 -13.27 -16.82 15.57
CA SER A 749 -13.30 -16.61 17.03
C SER A 749 -14.60 -17.10 17.69
N ILE A 750 -14.48 -18.23 18.39
CA ILE A 750 -14.89 -18.60 19.78
C ILE A 750 -16.21 -18.06 20.40
N ASN A 751 -16.76 -16.90 20.04
CA ASN A 751 -17.96 -16.34 20.68
C ASN A 751 -18.99 -15.70 19.75
N LYS A 752 -18.72 -15.56 18.45
CA LYS A 752 -19.73 -15.18 17.45
C LYS A 752 -19.29 -15.78 16.13
N SER A 753 -20.14 -16.59 15.50
CA SER A 753 -20.04 -16.87 14.07
C SER A 753 -20.21 -15.54 13.32
N GLN A 754 -19.11 -14.84 13.05
CA GLN A 754 -19.12 -13.86 11.98
C GLN A 754 -19.31 -14.61 10.67
N ASP A 755 -20.09 -14.04 9.76
CA ASP A 755 -20.29 -14.62 8.44
C ASP A 755 -18.96 -14.61 7.68
N VAL A 756 -18.23 -15.71 7.74
CA VAL A 756 -16.94 -15.92 7.09
C VAL A 756 -17.10 -16.38 5.63
N SER A 757 -18.31 -16.33 5.08
CA SER A 757 -18.57 -16.69 3.68
C SER A 757 -17.99 -15.66 2.69
N GLU A 758 -17.65 -14.45 3.14
CA GLU A 758 -17.03 -13.42 2.30
C GLU A 758 -15.55 -13.71 1.94
N TYR A 759 -14.90 -14.65 2.64
CA TYR A 759 -13.49 -15.00 2.39
C TYR A 759 -13.36 -16.00 1.24
N GLU A 760 -12.61 -15.65 0.20
CA GLU A 760 -12.52 -16.43 -1.04
C GLU A 760 -12.12 -17.92 -0.83
N GLY A 761 -11.19 -18.19 0.09
CA GLY A 761 -10.79 -19.56 0.44
C GLY A 761 -11.90 -20.38 1.09
N ILE A 762 -12.68 -19.75 1.98
CA ILE A 762 -13.82 -20.38 2.66
C ILE A 762 -15.01 -20.51 1.70
N ALA A 763 -15.25 -19.52 0.85
CA ALA A 763 -16.27 -19.56 -0.20
C ALA A 763 -16.05 -20.73 -1.15
N ARG A 764 -14.81 -20.93 -1.64
CA ARG A 764 -14.47 -22.10 -2.49
C ARG A 764 -14.72 -23.43 -1.78
N LEU A 765 -14.39 -23.53 -0.50
CA LEU A 765 -14.66 -24.71 0.32
C LEU A 765 -16.16 -24.98 0.44
N LEU A 766 -16.95 -23.95 0.76
CA LEU A 766 -18.41 -24.01 0.89
C LEU A 766 -19.08 -24.39 -0.44
N ASP A 767 -18.63 -23.82 -1.56
CA ASP A 767 -19.13 -24.11 -2.90
C ASP A 767 -18.83 -25.56 -3.31
N THR A 768 -17.64 -26.05 -2.99
CA THR A 768 -17.25 -27.44 -3.29
C THR A 768 -18.12 -28.44 -2.54
N VAL A 769 -18.36 -28.22 -1.25
CA VAL A 769 -19.24 -29.08 -0.44
C VAL A 769 -20.70 -28.94 -0.90
N ALA A 770 -21.16 -27.74 -1.24
CA ALA A 770 -22.52 -27.51 -1.72
C ALA A 770 -22.80 -28.12 -3.11
N ALA A 771 -21.78 -28.33 -3.94
CA ALA A 771 -21.90 -28.99 -5.23
C ALA A 771 -22.11 -30.51 -5.14
N LEU A 772 -21.93 -31.11 -3.95
CA LEU A 772 -22.14 -32.54 -3.74
C LEU A 772 -23.64 -32.86 -3.65
N PRO A 773 -24.08 -34.00 -4.23
CA PRO A 773 -25.50 -34.34 -4.31
C PRO A 773 -26.14 -34.73 -2.97
N GLU A 774 -25.32 -35.09 -1.99
CA GLU A 774 -25.73 -35.44 -0.61
C GLU A 774 -24.66 -34.98 0.39
N PRO A 775 -25.02 -34.69 1.66
CA PRO A 775 -24.06 -34.26 2.67
C PRO A 775 -22.94 -35.30 2.86
N PRO A 776 -21.66 -34.94 2.67
CA PRO A 776 -20.57 -35.89 2.72
C PRO A 776 -20.15 -36.23 4.16
N VAL A 777 -19.44 -37.36 4.31
CA VAL A 777 -18.57 -37.58 5.47
C VAL A 777 -17.20 -37.03 5.10
N VAL A 778 -16.76 -35.96 5.77
CA VAL A 778 -15.52 -35.26 5.43
C VAL A 778 -14.33 -35.95 6.08
N ARG A 779 -13.38 -36.43 5.26
CA ARG A 779 -12.07 -36.91 5.71
C ARG A 779 -11.08 -35.77 5.66
N VAL A 780 -10.38 -35.56 6.77
CA VAL A 780 -9.38 -34.49 6.87
C VAL A 780 -8.32 -34.88 7.88
N ALA A 781 -7.09 -34.42 7.68
CA ALA A 781 -5.96 -34.81 8.51
C ALA A 781 -6.21 -34.53 10.00
N ARG A 782 -6.74 -33.35 10.33
CA ARG A 782 -6.93 -32.90 11.71
C ARG A 782 -8.18 -32.02 11.90
N PRO A 783 -8.69 -31.85 13.14
CA PRO A 783 -9.90 -31.06 13.41
C PRO A 783 -9.67 -29.55 13.40
N TYR A 784 -9.30 -29.00 12.23
CA TYR A 784 -9.06 -27.56 12.03
C TYR A 784 -10.26 -26.70 12.41
N ALA A 785 -10.06 -25.68 13.24
CA ALA A 785 -11.13 -24.79 13.70
C ALA A 785 -11.96 -24.17 12.55
N VAL A 786 -11.33 -23.85 11.41
CA VAL A 786 -12.01 -23.28 10.23
C VAL A 786 -13.13 -24.18 9.67
N LEU A 787 -13.11 -25.49 9.94
CA LEU A 787 -14.14 -26.43 9.47
C LEU A 787 -15.50 -26.26 10.16
N SER A 788 -15.60 -25.42 11.19
CA SER A 788 -16.88 -25.09 11.84
C SER A 788 -17.91 -24.49 10.86
N VAL A 789 -17.45 -23.87 9.77
CA VAL A 789 -18.31 -23.34 8.70
C VAL A 789 -19.10 -24.42 7.95
N LEU A 790 -18.70 -25.69 8.08
CA LEU A 790 -19.30 -26.82 7.38
C LEU A 790 -20.32 -27.59 8.23
N LEU A 791 -20.52 -27.26 9.51
CA LEU A 791 -21.32 -28.06 10.45
C LEU A 791 -22.73 -28.36 9.92
N ASP A 792 -23.38 -27.39 9.28
CA ASP A 792 -24.74 -27.54 8.75
C ASP A 792 -24.81 -28.15 7.33
N ARG A 793 -23.66 -28.53 6.75
CA ARG A 793 -23.53 -28.95 5.34
C ARG A 793 -22.95 -30.35 5.15
N VAL A 794 -22.59 -31.03 6.23
CA VAL A 794 -21.92 -32.34 6.19
C VAL A 794 -22.68 -33.36 7.04
N ALA A 795 -22.52 -34.64 6.74
CA ALA A 795 -23.09 -35.72 7.53
C ALA A 795 -22.24 -36.01 8.78
N GLY A 796 -20.91 -35.86 8.71
CA GLY A 796 -19.99 -36.12 9.82
C GLY A 796 -18.53 -35.94 9.42
N PHE A 797 -17.62 -36.09 10.39
CA PHE A 797 -16.18 -35.94 10.17
C PHE A 797 -15.37 -37.18 10.57
N VAL A 798 -14.35 -37.46 9.78
CA VAL A 798 -13.31 -38.45 10.09
C VAL A 798 -11.96 -37.76 10.08
N PHE A 799 -11.31 -37.74 11.24
CA PHE A 799 -10.00 -37.15 11.44
C PHE A 799 -8.93 -38.24 11.46
N GLU A 800 -7.80 -38.03 10.80
CA GLU A 800 -6.68 -38.98 10.90
C GLU A 800 -6.04 -38.92 12.28
N GLN A 801 -5.93 -37.71 12.82
CA GLN A 801 -5.45 -37.40 14.16
C GLN A 801 -6.24 -36.23 14.74
N GLY A 802 -6.45 -36.19 16.05
CA GLY A 802 -7.13 -35.04 16.66
C GLY A 802 -7.42 -35.22 18.14
N SER A 803 -7.50 -34.09 18.84
CA SER A 803 -7.89 -34.04 20.26
C SER A 803 -9.41 -34.00 20.40
N ALA A 804 -9.95 -34.74 21.37
CA ALA A 804 -11.38 -34.65 21.72
C ALA A 804 -11.73 -33.34 22.45
N LEU A 805 -10.71 -32.56 22.86
CA LEU A 805 -10.84 -31.32 23.61
C LEU A 805 -10.55 -30.07 22.78
N CYS A 806 -10.19 -30.20 21.50
CA CYS A 806 -9.99 -29.06 20.60
C CYS A 806 -11.30 -28.30 20.32
N HIS A 807 -11.18 -27.07 19.78
CA HIS A 807 -12.35 -26.20 19.60
C HIS A 807 -13.41 -26.78 18.66
N LEU A 808 -12.99 -27.32 17.50
CA LEU A 808 -13.92 -27.94 16.56
C LEU A 808 -14.67 -29.12 17.20
N ALA A 809 -14.00 -29.92 18.04
CA ALA A 809 -14.63 -31.03 18.75
C ALA A 809 -15.79 -30.58 19.66
N ILE A 810 -15.69 -29.40 20.26
CA ILE A 810 -16.77 -28.82 21.08
C ILE A 810 -17.95 -28.45 20.18
N LEU A 811 -17.71 -27.71 19.10
CA LEU A 811 -18.77 -27.28 18.18
C LEU A 811 -19.47 -28.46 17.51
N LEU A 812 -18.74 -29.52 17.18
CA LEU A 812 -19.30 -30.76 16.62
C LEU A 812 -20.29 -31.44 17.58
N ARG A 813 -20.01 -31.42 18.89
CA ARG A 813 -20.92 -31.98 19.91
C ARG A 813 -22.16 -31.11 20.09
N GLU A 814 -21.99 -29.80 20.16
CA GLU A 814 -23.10 -28.85 20.27
C GLU A 814 -24.04 -28.92 19.06
N ALA A 815 -23.48 -29.09 17.86
CA ALA A 815 -24.25 -29.25 16.63
C ALA A 815 -24.79 -30.69 16.44
N GLY A 816 -24.41 -31.64 17.29
CA GLY A 816 -24.79 -33.05 17.15
C GLY A 816 -24.23 -33.72 15.89
N VAL A 817 -23.13 -33.20 15.33
CA VAL A 817 -22.47 -33.73 14.13
C VAL A 817 -21.50 -34.85 14.56
N PRO A 818 -21.70 -36.10 14.12
CA PRO A 818 -20.84 -37.22 14.52
C PRO A 818 -19.40 -37.08 14.01
N ALA A 819 -18.44 -37.39 14.88
CA ALA A 819 -17.02 -37.27 14.54
C ALA A 819 -16.11 -38.27 15.28
N VAL A 820 -15.11 -38.78 14.57
CA VAL A 820 -14.16 -39.77 15.09
C VAL A 820 -12.74 -39.50 14.62
N ALA A 821 -11.75 -39.73 15.49
CA ALA A 821 -10.36 -39.85 15.07
C ALA A 821 -10.02 -41.32 14.81
N ALA A 822 -9.71 -41.64 13.55
CA ALA A 822 -9.43 -43.00 13.09
C ALA A 822 -8.32 -43.00 12.03
N SER A 823 -7.25 -43.73 12.30
CA SER A 823 -6.14 -43.94 11.36
C SER A 823 -6.43 -45.09 10.38
N GLY A 824 -5.83 -45.06 9.18
CA GLY A 824 -5.86 -46.18 8.23
C GLY A 824 -6.93 -46.11 7.14
N LEU A 825 -7.51 -44.92 6.92
CA LEU A 825 -8.46 -44.66 5.84
C LEU A 825 -7.87 -43.93 4.63
N ALA A 826 -6.56 -43.62 4.63
CA ALA A 826 -5.90 -42.86 3.56
C ALA A 826 -6.06 -43.48 2.15
N ASP A 827 -6.04 -44.82 2.06
CA ASP A 827 -6.16 -45.55 0.79
C ASP A 827 -7.60 -45.68 0.26
N VAL A 828 -8.59 -45.13 0.95
CA VAL A 828 -9.99 -45.14 0.52
C VAL A 828 -10.24 -44.01 -0.49
N PRO A 829 -10.82 -44.31 -1.68
CA PRO A 829 -11.14 -43.28 -2.67
C PRO A 829 -12.35 -42.43 -2.27
N ASP A 830 -12.34 -41.16 -2.68
CA ASP A 830 -13.49 -40.26 -2.57
C ASP A 830 -14.74 -40.85 -3.25
N GLY A 831 -15.90 -40.61 -2.65
CA GLY A 831 -17.20 -41.16 -3.06
C GLY A 831 -17.54 -42.53 -2.48
N ALA A 832 -16.61 -43.20 -1.76
CA ALA A 832 -16.93 -44.42 -1.02
C ALA A 832 -17.91 -44.12 0.12
N GLN A 833 -18.88 -45.00 0.37
CA GLN A 833 -19.86 -44.80 1.44
C GLN A 833 -19.23 -45.08 2.81
N ALA A 834 -19.16 -44.04 3.65
CA ALA A 834 -18.63 -44.10 4.99
C ALA A 834 -19.77 -44.04 6.02
N VAL A 835 -19.66 -44.87 7.06
CA VAL A 835 -20.60 -44.92 8.19
C VAL A 835 -19.81 -44.68 9.47
N ILE A 836 -20.15 -43.62 10.20
CA ILE A 836 -19.68 -43.35 11.55
C ILE A 836 -20.73 -43.91 12.51
N ALA A 837 -20.30 -44.69 13.51
CA ALA A 837 -21.15 -45.18 14.60
C ALA A 837 -20.38 -45.20 15.91
N ASP A 838 -20.75 -44.30 16.83
CA ASP A 838 -20.31 -44.25 18.24
C ASP A 838 -18.80 -44.48 18.45
N GLY A 839 -17.98 -43.74 17.69
CA GLY A 839 -16.52 -43.77 17.80
C GLY A 839 -15.82 -44.80 16.92
N SER A 840 -16.54 -45.42 15.98
CA SER A 840 -15.98 -46.27 14.93
C SER A 840 -16.40 -45.77 13.54
N VAL A 841 -15.55 -46.02 12.54
CA VAL A 841 -15.83 -45.71 11.13
C VAL A 841 -15.70 -46.97 10.30
N THR A 842 -16.68 -47.20 9.43
CA THR A 842 -16.71 -48.33 8.49
C THR A 842 -16.90 -47.79 7.08
N VAL A 843 -16.08 -48.22 6.12
CA VAL A 843 -16.26 -47.85 4.72
C VAL A 843 -16.68 -49.08 3.91
N ALA A 844 -17.74 -48.95 3.12
CA ALA A 844 -18.15 -49.98 2.19
C ALA A 844 -17.32 -49.89 0.89
N SER A 845 -16.43 -50.87 0.67
CA SER A 845 -15.76 -51.03 -0.62
C SER A 845 -16.76 -51.52 -1.66
N SER A 846 -17.22 -50.66 -2.58
CA SER A 846 -18.03 -51.11 -3.71
C SER A 846 -17.17 -51.91 -4.70
N VAL A 847 -17.25 -53.23 -4.63
CA VAL A 847 -16.91 -54.09 -5.78
C VAL A 847 -18.08 -54.01 -6.76
N ALA A 848 -17.99 -53.13 -7.75
CA ALA A 848 -18.83 -53.20 -8.94
C ALA A 848 -17.94 -53.01 -10.18
N LYS A 849 -17.60 -54.14 -10.82
CA LYS A 849 -17.05 -54.16 -12.18
C LYS A 849 -18.01 -53.42 -13.12
N PRO A 850 -17.54 -52.49 -13.98
CA PRO A 850 -18.36 -52.00 -15.07
C PRO A 850 -18.55 -53.12 -16.08
N SER A 851 -19.80 -53.51 -16.30
CA SER A 851 -20.23 -54.29 -17.45
C SER A 851 -19.82 -53.55 -18.73
N SER A 852 -19.11 -54.25 -19.60
CA SER A 852 -18.83 -53.81 -20.96
C SER A 852 -20.13 -53.47 -21.70
N VAL A 853 -20.34 -52.19 -22.03
CA VAL A 853 -21.32 -51.77 -23.04
C VAL A 853 -20.57 -51.05 -24.14
N THR A 854 -20.57 -51.71 -25.29
CA THR A 854 -20.01 -51.35 -26.58
C THR A 854 -20.55 -50.00 -27.06
N THR A 855 -19.67 -49.03 -27.27
CA THR A 855 -19.95 -47.83 -28.08
C THR A 855 -20.05 -48.21 -29.55
N THR A 856 -21.28 -48.22 -30.10
CA THR A 856 -21.51 -48.04 -31.54
C THR A 856 -21.65 -46.55 -31.84
N SER A 857 -20.88 -46.08 -32.82
CA SER A 857 -20.92 -44.74 -33.37
C SER A 857 -22.21 -44.46 -34.12
N SER A 858 -22.73 -43.24 -33.98
CA SER A 858 -23.41 -42.56 -35.08
C SER A 858 -23.26 -41.05 -34.94
N VAL A 859 -22.66 -40.49 -35.98
CA VAL A 859 -22.50 -39.06 -36.27
C VAL A 859 -23.86 -38.47 -36.59
N THR A 860 -24.19 -37.30 -36.04
CA THR A 860 -25.06 -36.32 -36.70
C THR A 860 -24.63 -34.91 -36.33
N ALA A 861 -24.39 -34.11 -37.36
CA ALA A 861 -23.91 -32.74 -37.31
C ALA A 861 -25.07 -31.75 -37.51
N ALA A 862 -24.76 -30.49 -37.15
CA ALA A 862 -25.33 -29.20 -37.61
C ALA A 862 -26.40 -28.52 -36.72
N PRO A 863 -26.60 -27.19 -36.82
CA PRO A 863 -25.77 -26.14 -37.45
C PRO A 863 -25.55 -24.86 -36.60
N ALA A 864 -24.61 -24.05 -37.07
CA ALA A 864 -24.44 -22.63 -36.76
C ALA A 864 -25.37 -21.72 -37.59
N ALA A 865 -25.82 -20.60 -37.02
CA ALA A 865 -26.22 -19.33 -37.67
C ALA A 865 -26.90 -18.44 -36.60
N ARG A 866 -26.88 -17.11 -36.58
CA ARG A 866 -26.23 -16.04 -37.35
C ARG A 866 -26.49 -14.75 -36.56
N SER A 867 -25.58 -13.80 -36.65
CA SER A 867 -25.79 -12.38 -36.37
C SER A 867 -26.74 -11.74 -37.40
N GLU A 868 -27.54 -10.75 -37.00
CA GLU A 868 -27.74 -9.51 -37.78
C GLU A 868 -28.38 -8.38 -36.94
N HIS A 869 -27.83 -7.18 -37.18
CA HIS A 869 -28.12 -5.80 -36.79
C HIS A 869 -29.52 -5.39 -36.27
N VAL A 870 -29.54 -4.54 -35.22
CA VAL A 870 -29.71 -3.06 -35.26
C VAL A 870 -28.90 -2.43 -34.12
#